data_AF-A0A3D5HHZ9-F1
#
_entry.id   AF-A0A3D5HHZ9-F1
#
_cell.length_a   1.000
_cell.length_b   1.000
_cell.length_c   1.000
_cell.angle_alpha   90.00
_cell.angle_beta   90.00
_cell.angle_gamma   90.00
#
_symmetry.space_group_name_H-M   'P 1'
#
loop_
_entity.id
_entity.type
_entity.pdbx_description
1 polymer ?
#
loop_
_entity_poly.entity_id
_entity_poly.type
_entity_poly.pdbx_seq_one_letter_code
_entity_poly.pdbx_strand_id
1 'polypeptide(L)'
;MATQRVSKTVNKKVQKKKPTTTSRAAKNTSPKHPNSFKALKTLKVGAKSYAYFSLKQAEKNGLEGISALPYSMKVLLENLLRHEDGETVTADDIIAMKKWMSRRKSNREIAYRPARVLMQDFTGVPAVVDLAAMRNAMEDIGGNPKKINPLTPVDLVIDHSVMVDHFGTSSSLKQNVDLEYDRNQERYEFLRWGSQAFENFRVVPPGTGICHQVNLENLAQTVWTKKTSLNGKSVEVAYPDTLVGTDSHTTMVNGLSVLGWGVGGIEAEAAMLGQPISMLLPEVVGFKLSGQLPEGATATDLVLTIVEMLRAKGVVGKFVEFYGEGLDSLSLEDQATIANMAPEYGATCGFFPVDTDTLGYLKATGRSPSRIQLVEKYAKAQGMFRTSNSPDPVFTSKLSLKLEDIRPSLAGPKRPQDRVLMEGMADNFSQALEDLGTAKYARNKRVTVKGEKFDLGHGDVAIAAITSCTNTSNPSVMIGAGLLAQNAVAKGLTVKPWVKTSLAPGSQVVTEYLKEAGLQTSLNKLGFNLVGYGCTTCIGNSGPLSKPISEAINKNDLIVTSVLSGNRNFEGRVSPDVKANYLASPLLVVAYAIAGTVKINLATDPIGHDKKGNPVYLSDIWPSSHDISDTARKAVKPSMFKSRYANVFKGDTGWRKIKAQKGQTFDWNTKSTYVQKPSFFDDLGDKEIKDIQPINSARILALLGDSITTDHISPAGSIKADSPAGSYLTKNKVKSQNFNSYGSRRGNHEVMMRGTFANIRIRNQMAPGTEGGVTRHQPSKKQMSIYDAAIEYAKSETPLVVFAGKEYGTGSSRDWAAKGTRLLGVRAVIAESFERIHRSNLVGMGVAPLQFAEGDSWAKLKLDGSEKITIEGLDELKPRQKIQMVIERAKGRNTKVNLLSRIDTQNETEYFRSGGILQYVLRQLAA
;
A
#
# COMPACT_ATOMS: atom_id res chain seq x y z
N MET A 1 2.88 45.18 -43.84
CA MET A 1 2.10 46.12 -44.66
C MET A 1 0.86 46.53 -43.87
N ALA A 2 0.54 47.82 -43.91
CA ALA A 2 -0.27 48.56 -42.96
C ALA A 2 -1.78 48.58 -43.25
N THR A 3 -2.50 49.34 -42.40
CA THR A 3 -3.86 49.95 -42.47
C THR A 3 -4.96 49.20 -41.69
N GLN A 4 -5.53 49.67 -40.56
CA GLN A 4 -6.12 50.95 -40.05
C GLN A 4 -7.47 51.39 -40.67
N ARG A 5 -8.53 51.47 -39.83
CA ARG A 5 -9.64 52.48 -39.70
C ARG A 5 -10.80 51.83 -38.89
N VAL A 6 -11.23 52.24 -37.68
CA VAL A 6 -11.72 53.51 -37.07
C VAL A 6 -13.13 53.97 -37.53
N SER A 7 -14.13 53.86 -36.65
CA SER A 7 -15.17 54.89 -36.31
C SER A 7 -16.01 54.38 -35.10
N LYS A 8 -16.07 55.07 -33.92
CA LYS A 8 -16.91 56.24 -33.51
C LYS A 8 -18.42 55.93 -33.49
N THR A 9 -19.30 56.21 -32.51
CA THR A 9 -19.31 56.81 -31.14
C THR A 9 -20.76 56.66 -30.59
N VAL A 10 -20.93 56.34 -29.29
CA VAL A 10 -21.89 56.89 -28.29
C VAL A 10 -23.43 56.69 -28.32
N ASN A 11 -23.89 56.10 -27.19
CA ASN A 11 -25.07 56.30 -26.32
C ASN A 11 -26.53 56.29 -26.82
N LYS A 12 -27.30 55.36 -26.23
CA LYS A 12 -28.29 55.64 -25.17
C LYS A 12 -28.87 54.33 -24.61
N LYS A 13 -28.78 54.08 -23.29
CA LYS A 13 -29.73 53.19 -22.57
C LYS A 13 -29.76 53.49 -21.07
N VAL A 14 -30.82 54.21 -20.69
CA VAL A 14 -31.74 54.01 -19.55
C VAL A 14 -31.14 53.47 -18.24
N GLN A 15 -31.14 54.35 -17.22
CA GLN A 15 -31.04 54.01 -15.80
C GLN A 15 -32.17 53.06 -15.36
N LYS A 16 -31.82 51.93 -14.74
CA LYS A 16 -32.66 51.27 -13.72
C LYS A 16 -31.84 50.87 -12.50
N LYS A 17 -32.39 51.30 -11.36
CA LYS A 17 -32.00 51.23 -9.94
C LYS A 17 -31.14 50.03 -9.50
N LYS A 18 -30.07 50.32 -8.75
CA LYS A 18 -29.32 49.37 -7.90
C LYS A 18 -30.19 48.92 -6.71
N PRO A 19 -30.21 47.63 -6.35
CA PRO A 19 -30.52 47.20 -4.99
C PRO A 19 -29.23 47.26 -4.14
N THR A 20 -29.25 48.07 -3.10
CA THR A 20 -28.26 48.07 -2.03
C THR A 20 -28.41 46.80 -1.19
N THR A 21 -27.57 45.79 -1.42
CA THR A 21 -27.28 44.75 -0.42
C THR A 21 -26.09 45.21 0.40
N THR A 22 -26.37 45.62 1.63
CA THR A 22 -25.38 45.91 2.67
C THR A 22 -24.52 44.69 2.91
N SER A 23 -23.22 44.82 2.65
CA SER A 23 -22.22 43.84 3.05
C SER A 23 -22.11 43.87 4.58
N ARG A 24 -22.69 42.86 5.25
CA ARG A 24 -22.26 42.52 6.60
C ARG A 24 -20.86 41.94 6.45
N ALA A 25 -19.85 42.75 6.79
CA ALA A 25 -18.52 42.25 7.09
C ALA A 25 -18.68 41.11 8.12
N ALA A 26 -18.46 39.87 7.67
CA ALA A 26 -18.46 38.71 8.53
C ALA A 26 -17.33 38.91 9.55
N LYS A 27 -17.70 39.20 10.80
CA LYS A 27 -16.77 39.09 11.92
C LYS A 27 -16.22 37.67 11.87
N ASN A 28 -14.90 37.59 11.75
CA ASN A 28 -14.12 36.37 11.70
C ASN A 28 -14.15 35.69 13.08
N THR A 29 -15.30 35.12 13.46
CA THR A 29 -15.43 34.24 14.62
C THR A 29 -15.42 32.83 14.08
N SER A 30 -14.36 32.06 14.34
CA SER A 30 -14.36 30.63 14.06
C SER A 30 -15.65 30.01 14.61
N PRO A 31 -16.40 29.22 13.82
CA PRO A 31 -17.65 28.64 14.28
C PRO A 31 -17.42 27.84 15.56
N LYS A 32 -18.31 28.04 16.53
CA LYS A 32 -18.28 27.34 17.81
C LYS A 32 -18.54 25.85 17.53
N HIS A 33 -17.73 24.96 18.10
CA HIS A 33 -17.94 23.51 17.96
C HIS A 33 -19.33 23.13 18.50
N PRO A 34 -20.22 22.48 17.70
CA PRO A 34 -21.61 22.22 18.11
C PRO A 34 -21.70 21.37 19.38
N ASN A 35 -20.91 20.29 19.46
CA ASN A 35 -20.81 19.42 20.63
C ASN A 35 -22.20 18.88 21.02
N SER A 36 -22.96 18.41 20.03
CA SER A 36 -24.40 18.09 20.16
C SER A 36 -24.69 17.05 21.24
N PHE A 37 -23.73 16.15 21.50
CA PHE A 37 -23.81 15.07 22.49
C PHE A 37 -23.13 15.41 23.83
N LYS A 38 -22.78 16.69 24.05
CA LYS A 38 -22.09 17.20 25.25
C LYS A 38 -20.82 16.40 25.60
N ALA A 39 -20.14 15.85 24.59
CA ALA A 39 -19.03 14.91 24.74
C ALA A 39 -17.73 15.58 25.24
N LEU A 40 -17.53 16.87 24.98
CA LEU A 40 -16.33 17.59 25.40
C LEU A 40 -16.15 17.58 26.93
N LYS A 41 -15.05 16.98 27.40
CA LYS A 41 -14.65 16.85 28.80
C LYS A 41 -13.16 17.13 28.99
N THR A 42 -12.74 17.23 30.25
CA THR A 42 -11.32 17.36 30.64
C THR A 42 -10.82 16.05 31.22
N LEU A 43 -9.65 15.61 30.80
CA LEU A 43 -8.92 14.45 31.29
C LEU A 43 -7.62 14.92 31.97
N LYS A 44 -7.42 14.55 33.23
CA LYS A 44 -6.20 14.87 33.98
C LYS A 44 -5.22 13.68 33.97
N VAL A 45 -4.03 13.89 33.43
CA VAL A 45 -2.95 12.90 33.35
C VAL A 45 -1.68 13.49 33.97
N GLY A 46 -1.32 13.00 35.16
CA GLY A 46 -0.29 13.61 35.98
C GLY A 46 -0.61 15.09 36.27
N ALA A 47 0.34 15.98 35.95
CA ALA A 47 0.19 17.43 36.08
C ALA A 47 -0.51 18.10 34.87
N LYS A 48 -0.75 17.37 33.77
CA LYS A 48 -1.33 17.93 32.54
C LYS A 48 -2.83 17.69 32.47
N SER A 49 -3.55 18.63 31.86
CA SER A 49 -4.97 18.55 31.57
C SER A 49 -5.18 18.59 30.06
N TYR A 50 -5.97 17.64 29.56
CA TYR A 50 -6.32 17.52 28.15
C TYR A 50 -7.83 17.71 27.97
N ALA A 51 -8.24 18.40 26.92
CA ALA A 51 -9.61 18.27 26.43
C ALA A 51 -9.75 16.94 25.67
N TYR A 52 -10.91 16.29 25.73
CA TYR A 52 -11.22 15.13 24.90
C TYR A 52 -12.73 14.97 24.71
N PHE A 53 -13.14 14.26 23.65
CA PHE A 53 -14.54 13.98 23.36
C PHE A 53 -14.92 12.61 23.95
N SER A 54 -15.54 12.64 25.13
CA SER A 54 -15.87 11.46 25.93
C SER A 54 -17.01 10.64 25.32
N LEU A 55 -16.72 9.40 24.94
CA LEU A 55 -17.74 8.46 24.46
C LEU A 55 -18.77 8.13 25.54
N LYS A 56 -18.34 7.96 26.78
CA LYS A 56 -19.23 7.74 27.93
C LYS A 56 -20.23 8.89 28.11
N GLN A 57 -19.80 10.12 27.89
CA GLN A 57 -20.71 11.25 27.96
C GLN A 57 -21.62 11.30 26.73
N ALA A 58 -21.10 11.03 25.54
CA ALA A 58 -21.91 10.98 24.32
C ALA A 58 -23.03 9.92 24.42
N GLU A 59 -22.73 8.75 24.99
CA GLU A 59 -23.68 7.68 25.27
C GLU A 59 -24.84 8.17 26.15
N LYS A 60 -24.54 8.88 27.24
CA LYS A 60 -25.53 9.48 28.15
C LYS A 60 -26.39 10.57 27.50
N ASN A 61 -25.98 11.15 26.36
CA ASN A 61 -26.69 12.25 25.71
C ASN A 61 -27.19 11.88 24.31
N GLY A 62 -27.75 10.68 24.14
CA GLY A 62 -28.49 10.31 22.92
C GLY A 62 -27.88 9.17 22.12
N LEU A 63 -26.65 8.74 22.44
CA LEU A 63 -25.96 7.62 21.78
C LEU A 63 -25.98 6.34 22.63
N GLU A 64 -27.07 6.05 23.33
CA GLU A 64 -27.19 4.84 24.16
C GLU A 64 -26.78 3.55 23.42
N GLY A 65 -25.98 2.71 24.09
CA GLY A 65 -25.52 1.41 23.60
C GLY A 65 -24.12 1.42 22.96
N ILE A 66 -23.56 2.59 22.63
CA ILE A 66 -22.27 2.68 21.92
C ILE A 66 -21.09 2.07 22.67
N SER A 67 -21.22 1.82 23.98
CA SER A 67 -20.23 1.08 24.77
C SER A 67 -19.95 -0.33 24.22
N ALA A 68 -20.92 -0.95 23.54
CA ALA A 68 -20.82 -2.27 22.92
C ALA A 68 -20.29 -2.25 21.47
N LEU A 69 -20.00 -1.08 20.90
CA LEU A 69 -19.39 -0.98 19.57
C LEU A 69 -18.02 -1.67 19.52
N PRO A 70 -17.63 -2.24 18.37
CA PRO A 70 -16.23 -2.60 18.10
C PRO A 70 -15.29 -1.45 18.42
N TYR A 71 -14.09 -1.75 18.91
CA TYR A 71 -13.11 -0.74 19.28
C TYR A 71 -12.71 0.14 18.10
N SER A 72 -12.60 -0.42 16.90
CA SER A 72 -12.37 0.32 15.66
C SER A 72 -13.49 1.33 15.36
N MET A 73 -14.75 0.98 15.68
CA MET A 73 -15.91 1.86 15.51
C MET A 73 -15.95 2.95 16.59
N LYS A 74 -15.45 2.67 17.80
CA LYS A 74 -15.27 3.69 18.84
C LYS A 74 -14.27 4.76 18.41
N VAL A 75 -13.19 4.36 17.70
CA VAL A 75 -12.21 5.31 17.14
C VAL A 75 -12.86 6.20 16.07
N LEU A 76 -13.64 5.64 15.15
CA LEU A 76 -14.39 6.43 14.16
C LEU A 76 -15.41 7.36 14.84
N LEU A 77 -16.11 6.90 15.88
CA LEU A 77 -17.08 7.72 16.61
C LEU A 77 -16.41 8.92 17.30
N GLU A 78 -15.24 8.72 17.93
CA GLU A 78 -14.46 9.84 18.47
C GLU A 78 -14.09 10.85 17.40
N ASN A 79 -13.68 10.36 16.22
CA ASN A 79 -13.30 11.21 15.10
C ASN A 79 -14.46 12.11 14.67
N LEU A 80 -15.66 11.53 14.51
CA LEU A 80 -16.87 12.28 14.16
C LEU A 80 -17.26 13.27 15.25
N LEU A 81 -17.23 12.87 16.52
CA LEU A 81 -17.55 13.77 17.65
C LEU A 81 -16.61 14.97 17.73
N ARG A 82 -15.32 14.79 17.43
CA ARG A 82 -14.29 15.83 17.49
C ARG A 82 -14.30 16.75 16.26
N HIS A 83 -14.85 16.28 15.15
CA HIS A 83 -14.89 17.02 13.88
C HIS A 83 -16.30 17.47 13.49
N GLU A 84 -17.27 17.38 14.40
CA GLU A 84 -18.62 17.91 14.20
C GLU A 84 -18.54 19.42 13.87
N ASP A 85 -19.04 19.79 12.69
CA ASP A 85 -19.05 21.17 12.20
C ASP A 85 -20.41 21.60 11.63
N GLY A 86 -21.34 20.65 11.44
CA GLY A 86 -22.67 20.91 10.86
C GLY A 86 -22.69 20.97 9.34
N GLU A 87 -21.54 20.81 8.68
CA GLU A 87 -21.40 20.84 7.21
C GLU A 87 -20.86 19.51 6.69
N THR A 88 -19.63 19.14 7.08
CA THR A 88 -18.99 17.90 6.66
C THR A 88 -19.24 16.76 7.63
N VAL A 89 -19.41 17.06 8.91
CA VAL A 89 -19.83 16.10 9.94
C VAL A 89 -21.00 16.70 10.70
N THR A 90 -22.16 16.05 10.54
CA THR A 90 -23.42 16.45 11.16
C THR A 90 -23.74 15.58 12.37
N ALA A 91 -24.65 16.05 13.22
CA ALA A 91 -25.18 15.24 14.33
C ALA A 91 -25.83 13.93 13.84
N ASP A 92 -26.41 13.93 12.64
CA ASP A 92 -27.01 12.74 12.04
C ASP A 92 -25.97 11.69 11.64
N ASP A 93 -24.77 12.09 11.21
CA ASP A 93 -23.67 11.17 10.93
C ASP A 93 -23.22 10.45 12.20
N ILE A 94 -23.18 11.19 13.32
CA ILE A 94 -22.86 10.64 14.64
C ILE A 94 -23.98 9.71 15.13
N ILE A 95 -25.25 10.07 14.96
CA ILE A 95 -26.40 9.21 15.29
C ILE A 95 -26.39 7.93 14.44
N ALA A 96 -25.89 7.98 13.21
CA ALA A 96 -25.80 6.80 12.37
C ALA A 96 -24.89 5.71 12.95
N MET A 97 -23.86 6.06 13.73
CA MET A 97 -23.03 5.09 14.48
C MET A 97 -23.85 4.30 15.49
N LYS A 98 -24.78 4.96 16.20
CA LYS A 98 -25.75 4.28 17.08
C LYS A 98 -26.69 3.41 16.25
N LYS A 99 -27.28 3.95 15.18
CA LYS A 99 -28.21 3.21 14.32
C LYS A 99 -27.57 1.96 13.71
N TRP A 100 -26.28 2.00 13.41
CA TRP A 100 -25.51 0.86 12.93
C TRP A 100 -25.64 -0.35 13.87
N MET A 101 -25.72 -0.17 15.19
CA MET A 101 -25.83 -1.28 16.14
C MET A 101 -27.07 -2.16 15.95
N SER A 102 -28.17 -1.60 15.40
CA SER A 102 -29.43 -2.33 15.21
C SER A 102 -29.32 -3.44 14.15
N ARG A 103 -28.64 -3.14 13.05
CA ARG A 103 -28.50 -4.05 11.88
C ARG A 103 -27.07 -4.50 11.62
N ARG A 104 -26.11 -3.89 12.30
CA ARG A 104 -24.65 -4.10 12.19
C ARG A 104 -24.12 -3.88 10.77
N LYS A 105 -24.84 -3.06 10.01
CA LYS A 105 -24.60 -2.69 8.61
C LYS A 105 -25.21 -1.31 8.38
N SER A 106 -24.63 -0.52 7.48
CA SER A 106 -25.15 0.78 7.11
C SER A 106 -24.70 1.18 5.71
N ASN A 107 -25.54 1.92 4.99
CA ASN A 107 -25.17 2.62 3.76
C ASN A 107 -24.92 4.12 4.01
N ARG A 108 -24.84 4.55 5.28
CA ARG A 108 -24.54 5.94 5.63
C ARG A 108 -23.08 6.24 5.29
N GLU A 109 -22.87 7.30 4.53
CA GLU A 109 -21.58 7.93 4.30
C GLU A 109 -21.18 8.76 5.53
N ILE A 110 -19.90 8.72 5.88
CA ILE A 110 -19.28 9.56 6.91
C ILE A 110 -18.01 10.23 6.38
N ALA A 111 -17.68 11.38 6.97
CA ALA A 111 -16.48 12.14 6.71
C ALA A 111 -15.41 11.87 7.78
N TYR A 112 -14.44 11.01 7.48
CA TYR A 112 -13.34 10.67 8.38
C TYR A 112 -12.13 11.57 8.13
N ARG A 113 -11.53 12.11 9.20
CA ARG A 113 -10.31 12.93 9.12
C ARG A 113 -9.13 12.23 9.82
N PRO A 114 -8.11 11.75 9.09
CA PRO A 114 -6.96 11.11 9.72
C PRO A 114 -6.17 12.11 10.57
N ALA A 115 -5.54 11.65 11.64
CA ALA A 115 -4.67 12.50 12.47
C ALA A 115 -3.38 12.90 11.75
N ARG A 116 -2.90 12.06 10.83
CA ARG A 116 -1.65 12.23 10.07
C ARG A 116 -1.66 11.39 8.79
N VAL A 117 -0.66 11.60 7.92
CA VAL A 117 -0.43 10.82 6.71
C VAL A 117 0.97 10.19 6.74
N LEU A 118 1.08 8.93 6.31
CA LEU A 118 2.36 8.23 6.12
C LEU A 118 2.63 8.01 4.62
N MET A 119 3.87 8.20 4.20
CA MET A 119 4.28 8.01 2.80
C MET A 119 5.60 7.26 2.72
N GLN A 120 5.84 6.68 1.55
CA GLN A 120 7.13 6.09 1.18
C GLN A 120 7.59 6.67 -0.16
N ASP A 121 8.87 6.59 -0.53
CA ASP A 121 9.43 7.37 -1.64
C ASP A 121 8.91 7.03 -3.05
N PHE A 122 8.50 5.80 -3.34
CA PHE A 122 7.87 5.44 -4.62
C PHE A 122 6.49 6.06 -4.80
N THR A 123 5.73 6.36 -3.74
CA THR A 123 4.44 7.09 -3.86
C THR A 123 4.53 8.53 -3.39
N GLY A 124 5.56 8.86 -2.63
CA GLY A 124 5.84 10.19 -2.12
C GLY A 124 6.43 11.11 -3.19
N VAL A 125 7.30 10.60 -4.07
CA VAL A 125 7.78 11.38 -5.23
C VAL A 125 6.61 11.87 -6.10
N PRO A 126 5.71 11.01 -6.64
CA PRO A 126 4.60 11.51 -7.45
C PRO A 126 3.67 12.45 -6.66
N ALA A 127 3.43 12.20 -5.38
CA ALA A 127 2.58 13.08 -4.58
C ALA A 127 3.18 14.48 -4.35
N VAL A 128 4.51 14.56 -4.13
CA VAL A 128 5.20 15.85 -4.05
C VAL A 128 5.23 16.54 -5.43
N VAL A 129 5.29 15.77 -6.54
CA VAL A 129 5.11 16.30 -7.90
C VAL A 129 3.72 16.90 -8.08
N ASP A 130 2.67 16.24 -7.60
CA ASP A 130 1.30 16.74 -7.70
C ASP A 130 1.12 18.01 -6.88
N LEU A 131 1.61 18.07 -5.63
CA LEU A 131 1.59 19.28 -4.81
C LEU A 131 2.38 20.44 -5.46
N ALA A 132 3.54 20.15 -6.05
CA ALA A 132 4.33 21.16 -6.77
C ALA A 132 3.56 21.70 -7.99
N ALA A 133 2.95 20.81 -8.77
CA ALA A 133 2.15 21.16 -9.93
C ALA A 133 0.87 21.93 -9.55
N MET A 134 0.22 21.57 -8.44
CA MET A 134 -0.90 22.32 -7.87
C MET A 134 -0.49 23.74 -7.45
N ARG A 135 0.73 23.94 -6.91
CA ARG A 135 1.24 25.30 -6.64
C ARG A 135 1.39 26.11 -7.91
N ASN A 136 1.94 25.54 -8.98
CA ASN A 136 2.01 26.23 -10.27
C ASN A 136 0.61 26.55 -10.81
N ALA A 137 -0.32 25.58 -10.78
CA ALA A 137 -1.69 25.80 -11.23
C ALA A 137 -2.43 26.87 -10.40
N MET A 138 -2.18 26.93 -9.08
CA MET A 138 -2.71 27.99 -8.21
C MET A 138 -2.16 29.37 -8.60
N GLU A 139 -0.88 29.48 -8.97
CA GLU A 139 -0.32 30.73 -9.50
C GLU A 139 -0.92 31.11 -10.86
N ASP A 140 -1.07 30.13 -11.77
CA ASP A 140 -1.60 30.34 -13.12
C ASP A 140 -3.03 30.92 -13.10
N ILE A 141 -3.84 30.56 -12.09
CA ILE A 141 -5.20 31.11 -11.88
C ILE A 141 -5.24 32.35 -10.96
N GLY A 142 -4.08 32.89 -10.56
CA GLY A 142 -3.96 34.10 -9.74
C GLY A 142 -4.20 33.93 -8.24
N GLY A 143 -4.21 32.68 -7.74
CA GLY A 143 -4.37 32.36 -6.32
C GLY A 143 -3.06 32.35 -5.53
N ASN A 144 -3.14 32.01 -4.24
CA ASN A 144 -1.96 31.92 -3.36
C ASN A 144 -1.43 30.48 -3.26
N PRO A 145 -0.29 30.13 -3.88
CA PRO A 145 0.29 28.78 -3.81
C PRO A 145 0.61 28.28 -2.39
N LYS A 146 0.76 29.16 -1.38
CA LYS A 146 0.95 28.72 0.01
C LYS A 146 -0.28 28.02 0.60
N LYS A 147 -1.47 28.21 0.03
CA LYS A 147 -2.66 27.43 0.42
C LYS A 147 -2.49 25.94 0.07
N ILE A 148 -1.64 25.60 -0.90
CA ILE A 148 -1.24 24.21 -1.18
C ILE A 148 -0.15 23.82 -0.18
N ASN A 149 -0.59 23.40 1.01
CA ASN A 149 0.28 22.93 2.06
C ASN A 149 -0.42 21.89 2.96
N PRO A 150 0.28 20.82 3.41
CA PRO A 150 -0.27 19.90 4.38
C PRO A 150 -0.77 20.57 5.69
N LEU A 151 -2.03 20.33 6.03
CA LEU A 151 -2.71 20.79 7.26
C LEU A 151 -2.57 19.78 8.41
N THR A 152 -2.21 18.54 8.10
CA THR A 152 -1.90 17.47 9.05
C THR A 152 -0.43 17.06 8.91
N PRO A 153 0.19 16.50 9.97
CA PRO A 153 1.53 15.94 9.87
C PRO A 153 1.63 14.89 8.76
N VAL A 154 2.69 14.99 7.95
CA VAL A 154 3.04 14.04 6.89
C VAL A 154 4.46 13.55 7.14
N ASP A 155 4.61 12.24 7.22
CA ASP A 155 5.92 11.60 7.32
C ASP A 155 6.18 10.75 6.08
N LEU A 156 7.21 11.08 5.32
CA LEU A 156 7.68 10.29 4.17
C LEU A 156 8.95 9.54 4.56
N VAL A 157 8.97 8.21 4.41
CA VAL A 157 10.15 7.38 4.67
C VAL A 157 10.76 6.90 3.35
N ILE A 158 12.06 7.06 3.16
CA ILE A 158 12.76 6.57 1.96
C ILE A 158 13.25 5.15 2.20
N ASP A 159 12.58 4.16 1.61
CA ASP A 159 12.79 2.73 1.86
C ASP A 159 12.60 1.83 0.62
N HIS A 160 12.08 2.36 -0.51
CA HIS A 160 11.85 1.63 -1.76
C HIS A 160 12.97 1.79 -2.78
N SER A 161 14.04 2.50 -2.45
CA SER A 161 15.11 2.86 -3.40
C SER A 161 16.28 1.90 -3.41
N VAL A 162 16.64 1.32 -2.26
CA VAL A 162 17.73 0.34 -2.16
C VAL A 162 17.37 -0.98 -2.86
N MET A 163 18.32 -1.53 -3.58
CA MET A 163 18.22 -2.79 -4.32
C MET A 163 19.32 -3.75 -3.85
N VAL A 164 19.05 -5.06 -3.94
CA VAL A 164 20.03 -6.11 -3.56
C VAL A 164 20.92 -6.44 -4.76
N ASP A 165 21.69 -5.45 -5.24
CA ASP A 165 22.66 -5.65 -6.33
C ASP A 165 23.82 -6.56 -5.89
N HIS A 166 24.30 -6.35 -4.67
CA HIS A 166 25.33 -7.14 -3.99
C HIS A 166 24.75 -7.85 -2.77
N PHE A 167 25.20 -9.08 -2.51
CA PHE A 167 24.69 -9.95 -1.46
C PHE A 167 25.76 -10.92 -0.96
N GLY A 168 25.50 -11.58 0.19
CA GLY A 168 26.35 -12.66 0.72
C GLY A 168 27.72 -12.25 1.25
N THR A 169 28.03 -10.94 1.31
CA THR A 169 29.35 -10.45 1.76
C THR A 169 29.24 -9.29 2.75
N SER A 170 30.32 -9.02 3.49
CA SER A 170 30.40 -7.87 4.40
C SER A 170 30.39 -6.50 3.70
N SER A 171 30.76 -6.45 2.41
CA SER A 171 30.75 -5.22 1.60
C SER A 171 29.37 -4.89 1.02
N SER A 172 28.43 -5.84 1.03
CA SER A 172 27.15 -5.75 0.32
C SER A 172 26.34 -4.50 0.70
N LEU A 173 26.19 -4.19 2.00
CA LEU A 173 25.50 -2.99 2.46
C LEU A 173 26.07 -1.71 1.83
N LYS A 174 27.38 -1.53 1.90
CA LYS A 174 28.03 -0.33 1.38
C LYS A 174 27.81 -0.19 -0.12
N GLN A 175 28.03 -1.28 -0.86
CA GLN A 175 27.92 -1.26 -2.32
C GLN A 175 26.48 -0.97 -2.77
N ASN A 176 25.48 -1.54 -2.09
CA ASN A 176 24.07 -1.28 -2.41
C ASN A 176 23.65 0.15 -2.07
N VAL A 177 24.12 0.71 -0.95
CA VAL A 177 23.83 2.10 -0.56
C VAL A 177 24.53 3.09 -1.50
N ASP A 178 25.78 2.83 -1.90
CA ASP A 178 26.48 3.67 -2.88
C ASP A 178 25.69 3.71 -4.21
N LEU A 179 25.26 2.55 -4.71
CA LEU A 179 24.41 2.46 -5.92
C LEU A 179 23.04 3.11 -5.74
N GLU A 180 22.44 3.04 -4.55
CA GLU A 180 21.18 3.71 -4.23
C GLU A 180 21.31 5.23 -4.39
N TYR A 181 22.36 5.84 -3.84
CA TYR A 181 22.61 7.29 -4.00
C TYR A 181 22.89 7.65 -5.46
N ASP A 182 23.74 6.90 -6.15
CA ASP A 182 24.09 7.16 -7.56
C ASP A 182 22.85 7.11 -8.47
N ARG A 183 21.94 6.16 -8.24
CA ARG A 183 20.73 5.98 -9.06
C ARG A 183 19.61 6.95 -8.75
N ASN A 184 19.56 7.49 -7.52
CA ASN A 184 18.39 8.23 -7.01
C ASN A 184 18.67 9.69 -6.62
N GLN A 185 19.86 10.21 -6.93
CA GLN A 185 20.28 11.58 -6.62
C GLN A 185 19.18 12.62 -6.91
N GLU A 186 18.65 12.67 -8.13
CA GLU A 186 17.63 13.65 -8.53
C GLU A 186 16.31 13.51 -7.75
N ARG A 187 15.89 12.28 -7.45
CA ARG A 187 14.69 12.02 -6.63
C ARG A 187 14.89 12.50 -5.19
N TYR A 188 16.09 12.31 -4.65
CA TYR A 188 16.42 12.74 -3.29
C TYR A 188 16.58 14.26 -3.18
N GLU A 189 17.14 14.91 -4.20
CA GLU A 189 17.13 16.37 -4.32
C GLU A 189 15.70 16.92 -4.31
N PHE A 190 14.80 16.28 -5.07
CA PHE A 190 13.39 16.65 -5.13
C PHE A 190 12.66 16.46 -3.79
N LEU A 191 12.82 15.30 -3.13
CA LEU A 191 12.21 15.05 -1.81
C LEU A 191 12.78 15.98 -0.74
N ARG A 192 14.07 16.28 -0.80
CA ARG A 192 14.71 17.24 0.10
C ARG A 192 14.16 18.66 -0.11
N TRP A 193 13.94 19.08 -1.36
CA TRP A 193 13.22 20.32 -1.66
C TRP A 193 11.81 20.30 -1.04
N GLY A 194 11.04 19.21 -1.24
CA GLY A 194 9.70 19.06 -0.67
C GLY A 194 9.68 19.23 0.86
N SER A 195 10.64 18.64 1.57
CA SER A 195 10.80 18.80 3.02
C SER A 195 11.09 20.22 3.52
N GLN A 196 11.54 21.09 2.62
CA GLN A 196 11.83 22.50 2.91
C GLN A 196 10.70 23.42 2.42
N ALA A 197 10.01 23.03 1.35
CA ALA A 197 9.00 23.84 0.69
C ALA A 197 7.60 23.71 1.32
N PHE A 198 7.32 22.61 2.04
CA PHE A 198 6.03 22.34 2.66
C PHE A 198 6.14 22.27 4.19
N GLU A 199 5.27 23.00 4.89
CA GLU A 199 5.13 22.86 6.35
C GLU A 199 4.43 21.54 6.69
N ASN A 200 4.67 21.02 7.90
CA ASN A 200 4.16 19.72 8.37
C ASN A 200 4.62 18.50 7.54
N PHE A 201 5.54 18.66 6.59
CA PHE A 201 6.07 17.58 5.77
C PHE A 201 7.49 17.22 6.20
N ARG A 202 7.70 16.01 6.71
CA ARG A 202 8.99 15.51 7.17
C ARG A 202 9.44 14.33 6.32
N VAL A 203 10.74 14.26 6.05
CA VAL A 203 11.35 13.15 5.31
C VAL A 203 12.31 12.40 6.24
N VAL A 204 12.04 11.11 6.43
CA VAL A 204 12.96 10.16 7.05
C VAL A 204 13.94 9.68 5.96
N PRO A 205 15.24 9.96 6.07
CA PRO A 205 16.22 9.70 5.01
C PRO A 205 16.49 8.22 4.75
N PRO A 206 17.17 7.89 3.62
CA PRO A 206 17.54 6.52 3.27
C PRO A 206 18.36 5.83 4.36
N GLY A 207 18.26 4.50 4.43
CA GLY A 207 19.05 3.70 5.38
C GLY A 207 18.57 3.75 6.84
N THR A 208 17.44 4.40 7.12
CA THR A 208 16.85 4.45 8.47
C THR A 208 16.02 3.20 8.79
N GLY A 209 15.24 2.72 7.81
CA GLY A 209 14.32 1.61 7.98
C GLY A 209 13.13 1.67 7.01
N ILE A 210 12.25 0.67 7.09
CA ILE A 210 11.02 0.55 6.30
C ILE A 210 9.90 1.35 6.98
N CYS A 211 9.09 2.06 6.19
CA CYS A 211 8.06 3.00 6.63
C CYS A 211 7.16 2.46 7.76
N HIS A 212 6.67 1.23 7.65
CA HIS A 212 5.76 0.65 8.64
C HIS A 212 6.45 0.27 9.96
N GLN A 213 7.69 -0.21 9.90
CA GLN A 213 8.45 -0.53 11.11
C GLN A 213 8.91 0.76 11.80
N VAL A 214 9.39 1.76 11.05
CA VAL A 214 9.67 3.11 11.59
C VAL A 214 8.41 3.74 12.19
N ASN A 215 7.24 3.54 11.57
CA ASN A 215 5.97 4.00 12.10
C ASN A 215 5.63 3.32 13.44
N LEU A 216 5.71 2.00 13.51
CA LEU A 216 5.44 1.23 14.73
C LEU A 216 6.44 1.57 15.85
N GLU A 217 7.73 1.58 15.54
CA GLU A 217 8.83 1.77 16.49
C GLU A 217 9.04 3.23 16.89
N ASN A 218 8.53 4.23 16.15
CA ASN A 218 8.77 5.64 16.47
C ASN A 218 7.58 6.60 16.25
N LEU A 219 7.03 6.66 15.04
CA LEU A 219 6.13 7.75 14.65
C LEU A 219 4.75 7.64 15.33
N ALA A 220 4.23 6.43 15.46
CA ALA A 220 2.94 6.14 16.06
C ALA A 220 2.93 6.47 17.57
N GLN A 221 1.83 7.09 18.01
CA GLN A 221 1.66 7.59 19.37
C GLN A 221 0.55 6.88 20.14
N THR A 222 -0.28 6.06 19.49
CA THR A 222 -1.53 5.44 20.00
C THR A 222 -2.61 6.47 20.38
N VAL A 223 -2.26 7.49 21.17
CA VAL A 223 -3.08 8.66 21.49
C VAL A 223 -2.28 9.91 21.13
N TRP A 224 -2.78 10.70 20.19
CA TRP A 224 -2.21 11.99 19.79
C TRP A 224 -2.67 13.11 20.71
N THR A 225 -1.90 14.22 20.66
CA THR A 225 -2.34 15.49 21.23
C THR A 225 -2.13 16.62 20.23
N LYS A 226 -3.04 17.59 20.21
CA LYS A 226 -2.92 18.81 19.40
C LYS A 226 -3.37 20.01 20.19
N LYS A 227 -2.54 21.06 20.20
CA LYS A 227 -2.95 22.38 20.68
C LYS A 227 -3.86 23.01 19.63
N THR A 228 -5.05 23.43 20.03
CA THR A 228 -6.04 24.04 19.15
C THR A 228 -6.88 25.06 19.92
N SER A 229 -7.61 25.91 19.19
CA SER A 229 -8.65 26.75 19.77
C SER A 229 -9.98 26.00 19.73
N LEU A 230 -10.56 25.71 20.90
CA LEU A 230 -11.94 25.22 21.00
C LEU A 230 -12.80 26.29 21.68
N ASN A 231 -13.82 26.77 20.97
CA ASN A 231 -14.76 27.79 21.45
C ASN A 231 -14.04 29.05 22.00
N GLY A 232 -12.99 29.50 21.30
CA GLY A 232 -12.21 30.68 21.65
C GLY A 232 -11.16 30.46 22.75
N LYS A 233 -10.99 29.24 23.26
CA LYS A 233 -9.99 28.90 24.29
C LYS A 233 -8.91 28.00 23.72
N SER A 234 -7.65 28.37 23.95
CA SER A 234 -6.51 27.50 23.64
C SER A 234 -6.50 26.30 24.59
N VAL A 235 -6.58 25.10 24.03
CA VAL A 235 -6.59 23.83 24.76
C VAL A 235 -5.72 22.81 24.05
N GLU A 236 -5.18 21.85 24.80
CA GLU A 236 -4.53 20.67 24.24
C GLU A 236 -5.54 19.51 24.22
N VAL A 237 -5.92 19.05 23.03
CA VAL A 237 -6.91 17.98 22.86
C VAL A 237 -6.19 16.65 22.73
N ALA A 238 -6.61 15.62 23.46
CA ALA A 238 -6.16 14.23 23.31
C ALA A 238 -7.19 13.42 22.53
N TYR A 239 -6.73 12.61 21.58
CA TYR A 239 -7.56 11.82 20.67
C TYR A 239 -6.80 10.60 20.13
N PRO A 240 -7.46 9.56 19.59
CA PRO A 240 -6.79 8.37 19.07
C PRO A 240 -5.85 8.74 17.91
N ASP A 241 -4.68 8.11 17.86
CA ASP A 241 -3.86 8.13 16.66
C ASP A 241 -4.60 7.41 15.54
N THR A 242 -4.65 8.05 14.37
CA THR A 242 -5.27 7.49 13.18
C THR A 242 -4.52 8.01 11.95
N LEU A 243 -4.39 7.19 10.91
CA LEU A 243 -3.72 7.64 9.68
C LEU A 243 -4.27 6.98 8.44
N VAL A 244 -3.97 7.62 7.31
CA VAL A 244 -3.89 6.90 6.04
C VAL A 244 -2.46 6.94 5.54
N GLY A 245 -2.08 5.95 4.73
CA GLY A 245 -0.77 5.95 4.13
C GLY A 245 -0.78 5.60 2.66
N THR A 246 0.21 6.10 1.92
CA THR A 246 0.36 5.79 0.49
C THR A 246 1.03 4.43 0.25
N ASP A 247 0.83 3.48 1.16
CA ASP A 247 1.21 2.08 1.04
C ASP A 247 0.10 1.19 1.61
N SER A 248 -0.16 0.05 0.97
CA SER A 248 -1.26 -0.85 1.37
C SER A 248 -1.10 -1.39 2.80
N HIS A 249 0.14 -1.66 3.24
CA HIS A 249 0.42 -2.28 4.54
C HIS A 249 0.54 -1.27 5.68
N THR A 250 0.11 -0.02 5.48
CA THR A 250 -0.10 0.94 6.58
C THR A 250 -1.00 0.35 7.66
N THR A 251 -1.80 -0.67 7.31
CA THR A 251 -2.58 -1.47 8.25
C THR A 251 -1.76 -2.15 9.35
N MET A 252 -0.45 -2.33 9.20
CA MET A 252 0.42 -2.91 10.22
C MET A 252 0.32 -2.19 11.58
N VAL A 253 0.14 -0.86 11.56
CA VAL A 253 0.07 -0.04 12.78
C VAL A 253 -1.20 -0.28 13.61
N ASN A 254 -2.22 -0.97 13.05
CA ASN A 254 -3.42 -1.32 13.81
C ASN A 254 -3.14 -2.34 14.92
N GLY A 255 -2.01 -3.06 14.88
CA GLY A 255 -1.52 -3.85 16.02
C GLY A 255 -1.16 -2.98 17.24
N LEU A 256 -0.85 -1.70 17.02
CA LEU A 256 -0.64 -0.68 18.07
C LEU A 256 -1.89 0.15 18.37
N SER A 257 -3.06 -0.40 18.02
CA SER A 257 -4.38 0.22 18.18
C SER A 257 -4.52 1.59 17.51
N VAL A 258 -3.75 1.82 16.46
CA VAL A 258 -3.82 3.01 15.61
C VAL A 258 -4.64 2.67 14.39
N LEU A 259 -5.85 3.24 14.26
CA LEU A 259 -6.70 2.96 13.12
C LEU A 259 -6.09 3.56 11.85
N GLY A 260 -5.60 2.71 10.95
CA GLY A 260 -5.05 3.18 9.69
C GLY A 260 -4.99 2.17 8.57
N TRP A 261 -4.95 2.67 7.34
CA TRP A 261 -5.01 1.84 6.14
C TRP A 261 -4.36 2.51 4.94
N GLY A 262 -4.09 1.71 3.90
CA GLY A 262 -3.52 2.19 2.66
C GLY A 262 -4.51 2.91 1.75
N VAL A 263 -4.09 4.00 1.12
CA VAL A 263 -4.84 4.79 0.12
C VAL A 263 -3.91 5.14 -1.05
N GLY A 264 -4.47 5.62 -2.16
CA GLY A 264 -3.66 6.20 -3.25
C GLY A 264 -3.02 7.53 -2.88
N GLY A 265 -2.03 7.96 -3.66
CA GLY A 265 -1.37 9.27 -3.49
C GLY A 265 -2.38 10.41 -3.49
N ILE A 266 -3.21 10.48 -4.52
CA ILE A 266 -4.24 11.52 -4.68
C ILE A 266 -5.25 11.63 -3.52
N GLU A 267 -5.62 10.50 -2.89
CA GLU A 267 -6.51 10.48 -1.72
C GLU A 267 -5.77 10.96 -0.47
N ALA A 268 -4.51 10.55 -0.30
CA ALA A 268 -3.65 11.05 0.78
C ALA A 268 -3.33 12.56 0.63
N GLU A 269 -3.14 13.05 -0.59
CA GLU A 269 -2.93 14.46 -0.94
C GLU A 269 -4.16 15.29 -0.60
N ALA A 270 -5.36 14.84 -0.99
CA ALA A 270 -6.60 15.49 -0.59
C ALA A 270 -6.75 15.53 0.94
N ALA A 271 -6.48 14.40 1.62
CA ALA A 271 -6.55 14.30 3.07
C ALA A 271 -5.58 15.26 3.78
N MET A 272 -4.31 15.31 3.34
CA MET A 272 -3.34 16.23 3.92
C MET A 272 -3.68 17.69 3.63
N LEU A 273 -4.38 18.01 2.53
CA LEU A 273 -4.89 19.35 2.22
C LEU A 273 -6.22 19.69 2.94
N GLY A 274 -6.69 18.82 3.85
CA GLY A 274 -7.83 19.09 4.73
C GLY A 274 -9.15 18.47 4.30
N GLN A 275 -9.21 17.79 3.15
CA GLN A 275 -10.42 17.08 2.77
C GLN A 275 -10.65 15.89 3.70
N PRO A 276 -11.86 15.70 4.23
CA PRO A 276 -12.20 14.45 4.87
C PRO A 276 -12.22 13.32 3.83
N ILE A 277 -11.82 12.13 4.26
CA ILE A 277 -12.02 10.91 3.51
C ILE A 277 -13.49 10.51 3.65
N SER A 278 -14.18 10.50 2.52
CA SER A 278 -15.54 9.99 2.43
C SER A 278 -15.50 8.46 2.44
N MET A 279 -16.26 7.84 3.35
CA MET A 279 -16.40 6.40 3.41
C MET A 279 -17.79 5.98 3.91
N LEU A 280 -18.24 4.80 3.50
CA LEU A 280 -19.42 4.18 4.11
C LEU A 280 -19.06 3.67 5.51
N LEU A 281 -20.02 3.72 6.43
CA LEU A 281 -19.88 3.07 7.73
C LEU A 281 -19.59 1.58 7.54
N PRO A 282 -18.42 1.08 8.01
CA PRO A 282 -17.97 -0.24 7.64
C PRO A 282 -18.77 -1.33 8.38
N GLU A 283 -18.91 -2.49 7.75
CA GLU A 283 -19.17 -3.73 8.47
C GLU A 283 -17.90 -4.13 9.25
N VAL A 284 -18.06 -4.77 10.41
CA VAL A 284 -16.94 -5.25 11.23
C VAL A 284 -17.06 -6.75 11.46
N VAL A 285 -16.06 -7.49 10.99
CA VAL A 285 -15.93 -8.94 11.21
C VAL A 285 -15.09 -9.16 12.47
N GLY A 286 -15.69 -9.76 13.50
CA GLY A 286 -14.96 -10.15 14.71
C GLY A 286 -14.21 -11.45 14.47
N PHE A 287 -12.90 -11.47 14.70
CA PHE A 287 -12.06 -12.66 14.60
C PHE A 287 -11.59 -13.09 16.00
N LYS A 288 -12.20 -14.15 16.53
CA LYS A 288 -11.91 -14.64 17.87
C LYS A 288 -10.67 -15.52 17.87
N LEU A 289 -9.68 -15.18 18.69
CA LEU A 289 -8.51 -16.02 18.98
C LEU A 289 -8.65 -16.62 20.38
N SER A 290 -8.36 -17.91 20.51
CA SER A 290 -8.36 -18.65 21.79
C SER A 290 -7.16 -19.60 21.86
N GLY A 291 -6.79 -20.00 23.07
CA GLY A 291 -5.63 -20.87 23.28
C GLY A 291 -4.29 -20.13 23.13
N GLN A 292 -3.22 -20.88 22.88
CA GLN A 292 -1.86 -20.37 22.72
C GLN A 292 -1.17 -21.07 21.54
N LEU A 293 -0.18 -20.40 20.93
CA LEU A 293 0.58 -21.00 19.83
C LEU A 293 1.38 -22.22 20.34
N PRO A 294 1.39 -23.35 19.59
CA PRO A 294 2.15 -24.53 19.97
C PRO A 294 3.64 -24.33 19.73
N GLU A 295 4.47 -25.17 20.36
CA GLU A 295 5.93 -25.17 20.17
C GLU A 295 6.27 -25.32 18.68
N GLY A 296 7.19 -24.48 18.21
CA GLY A 296 7.64 -24.48 16.81
C GLY A 296 6.75 -23.70 15.84
N ALA A 297 5.54 -23.29 16.23
CA ALA A 297 4.73 -22.37 15.42
C ALA A 297 5.20 -20.91 15.58
N THR A 298 5.06 -20.13 14.51
CA THR A 298 5.47 -18.73 14.46
C THR A 298 4.30 -17.79 14.20
N ALA A 299 4.50 -16.50 14.46
CA ALA A 299 3.56 -15.45 14.05
C ALA A 299 3.29 -15.46 12.53
N THR A 300 4.27 -15.87 11.73
CA THR A 300 4.12 -16.01 10.28
C THR A 300 3.13 -17.12 9.93
N ASP A 301 3.21 -18.27 10.60
CA ASP A 301 2.28 -19.39 10.38
C ASP A 301 0.84 -19.01 10.76
N LEU A 302 0.70 -18.27 11.86
CA LEU A 302 -0.58 -17.73 12.31
C LEU A 302 -1.18 -16.78 11.27
N VAL A 303 -0.42 -15.78 10.78
CA VAL A 303 -0.97 -14.83 9.83
C VAL A 303 -1.32 -15.48 8.49
N LEU A 304 -0.52 -16.44 8.00
CA LEU A 304 -0.84 -17.15 6.75
C LEU A 304 -2.15 -17.94 6.88
N THR A 305 -2.39 -18.56 8.04
CA THR A 305 -3.66 -19.25 8.34
C THR A 305 -4.84 -18.26 8.38
N ILE A 306 -4.65 -17.11 9.02
CA ILE A 306 -5.67 -16.05 9.08
C ILE A 306 -5.99 -15.50 7.68
N VAL A 307 -4.97 -15.31 6.82
CA VAL A 307 -5.15 -14.84 5.44
C VAL A 307 -6.02 -15.79 4.63
N GLU A 308 -5.73 -17.10 4.69
CA GLU A 308 -6.53 -18.16 4.07
C GLU A 308 -8.00 -18.08 4.51
N MET A 309 -8.25 -18.07 5.82
CA MET A 309 -9.59 -18.07 6.39
C MET A 309 -10.39 -16.79 6.03
N LEU A 310 -9.75 -15.62 6.11
CA LEU A 310 -10.42 -14.34 5.84
C LEU A 310 -10.67 -14.11 4.35
N ARG A 311 -9.79 -14.60 3.46
CA ARG A 311 -10.09 -14.61 2.02
C ARG A 311 -11.28 -15.49 1.71
N ALA A 312 -11.34 -16.70 2.27
CA ALA A 312 -12.51 -17.57 2.12
C ALA A 312 -13.79 -16.92 2.65
N LYS A 313 -13.70 -16.12 3.72
CA LYS A 313 -14.85 -15.39 4.30
C LYS A 313 -15.36 -14.23 3.44
N GLY A 314 -14.52 -13.60 2.62
CA GLY A 314 -14.89 -12.42 1.82
C GLY A 314 -15.07 -11.16 2.66
N VAL A 315 -13.96 -10.52 3.04
CA VAL A 315 -13.93 -9.33 3.90
C VAL A 315 -13.57 -8.02 3.17
N VAL A 316 -13.62 -8.01 1.83
CA VAL A 316 -13.36 -6.81 1.02
C VAL A 316 -14.29 -5.66 1.42
N GLY A 317 -13.70 -4.50 1.70
CA GLY A 317 -14.41 -3.28 2.11
C GLY A 317 -14.93 -3.29 3.55
N LYS A 318 -14.59 -4.30 4.35
CA LYS A 318 -14.97 -4.43 5.77
C LYS A 318 -13.77 -4.19 6.67
N PHE A 319 -14.04 -3.91 7.95
CA PHE A 319 -13.04 -3.98 9.00
C PHE A 319 -12.98 -5.41 9.55
N VAL A 320 -11.81 -5.84 9.97
CA VAL A 320 -11.62 -7.02 10.81
C VAL A 320 -11.12 -6.53 12.17
N GLU A 321 -11.72 -7.01 13.25
CA GLU A 321 -11.28 -6.71 14.62
C GLU A 321 -11.01 -8.02 15.36
N PHE A 322 -9.80 -8.14 15.90
CA PHE A 322 -9.36 -9.32 16.62
C PHE A 322 -9.74 -9.21 18.10
N TYR A 323 -10.23 -10.31 18.67
CA TYR A 323 -10.70 -10.37 20.06
C TYR A 323 -10.54 -11.77 20.65
N GLY A 324 -10.89 -11.94 21.93
CA GLY A 324 -10.80 -13.22 22.64
C GLY A 324 -9.58 -13.32 23.56
N GLU A 325 -9.54 -14.39 24.34
CA GLU A 325 -8.48 -14.65 25.33
C GLU A 325 -7.13 -14.95 24.69
N GLY A 326 -7.09 -15.43 23.44
CA GLY A 326 -5.85 -15.72 22.74
C GLY A 326 -4.96 -14.48 22.58
N LEU A 327 -5.54 -13.27 22.61
CA LEU A 327 -4.77 -12.02 22.60
C LEU A 327 -3.87 -11.86 23.83
N ASP A 328 -4.18 -12.49 24.96
CA ASP A 328 -3.35 -12.45 26.17
C ASP A 328 -2.01 -13.20 26.00
N SER A 329 -1.90 -14.01 24.94
CA SER A 329 -0.71 -14.80 24.61
C SER A 329 0.10 -14.25 23.43
N LEU A 330 -0.40 -13.21 22.75
CA LEU A 330 0.24 -12.63 21.57
C LEU A 330 0.96 -11.33 21.94
N SER A 331 2.21 -11.21 21.51
CA SER A 331 2.93 -9.94 21.57
C SER A 331 2.38 -8.93 20.57
N LEU A 332 2.62 -7.65 20.79
CA LEU A 332 2.22 -6.59 19.87
C LEU A 332 2.87 -6.76 18.51
N GLU A 333 4.08 -7.30 18.47
CA GLU A 333 4.76 -7.64 17.24
C GLU A 333 4.03 -8.73 16.46
N ASP A 334 3.46 -9.73 17.12
CA ASP A 334 2.61 -10.75 16.48
C ASP A 334 1.32 -10.13 15.94
N GLN A 335 0.69 -9.25 16.75
CA GLN A 335 -0.51 -8.51 16.34
C GLN A 335 -0.22 -7.61 15.12
N ALA A 336 0.94 -6.95 15.08
CA ALA A 336 1.38 -6.13 13.95
C ALA A 336 1.64 -6.97 12.70
N THR A 337 2.21 -8.18 12.83
CA THR A 337 2.35 -9.14 11.72
C THR A 337 0.99 -9.51 11.13
N ILE A 338 -0.02 -9.77 11.98
CA ILE A 338 -1.39 -10.09 11.53
C ILE A 338 -2.06 -8.88 10.86
N ALA A 339 -1.95 -7.70 11.46
CA ALA A 339 -2.52 -6.45 10.95
C ALA A 339 -1.87 -6.00 9.62
N ASN A 340 -0.59 -6.32 9.42
CA ASN A 340 0.15 -6.01 8.19
C ASN A 340 -0.53 -6.62 6.96
N MET A 341 -0.93 -7.89 7.05
CA MET A 341 -1.48 -8.65 5.90
C MET A 341 -2.97 -8.37 5.62
N ALA A 342 -3.55 -7.30 6.18
CA ALA A 342 -4.93 -6.93 5.90
C ALA A 342 -5.27 -6.72 4.42
N PRO A 343 -4.41 -6.08 3.61
CA PRO A 343 -4.63 -6.02 2.16
C PRO A 343 -4.65 -7.41 1.51
N GLU A 344 -3.87 -8.35 2.01
CA GLU A 344 -3.76 -9.70 1.48
C GLU A 344 -5.00 -10.53 1.78
N TYR A 345 -5.71 -10.29 2.89
CA TYR A 345 -7.06 -10.84 3.11
C TYR A 345 -8.23 -9.95 2.66
N GLY A 346 -7.94 -8.75 2.16
CA GLY A 346 -8.89 -7.84 1.51
C GLY A 346 -9.58 -6.85 2.44
N ALA A 347 -9.35 -6.92 3.75
CA ALA A 347 -9.97 -5.98 4.69
C ALA A 347 -9.39 -4.58 4.54
N THR A 348 -10.16 -3.56 4.92
CA THR A 348 -9.65 -2.19 5.03
C THR A 348 -8.61 -2.09 6.16
N CYS A 349 -8.82 -2.81 7.27
CA CYS A 349 -7.85 -2.94 8.36
C CYS A 349 -8.07 -4.25 9.14
N GLY A 350 -7.04 -4.66 9.88
CA GLY A 350 -7.10 -5.68 10.93
C GLY A 350 -6.75 -5.05 12.27
N PHE A 351 -7.74 -4.82 13.13
CA PHE A 351 -7.62 -3.96 14.32
C PHE A 351 -7.46 -4.74 15.62
N PHE A 352 -6.54 -4.26 16.49
CA PHE A 352 -6.34 -4.77 17.84
C PHE A 352 -6.55 -3.63 18.86
N PRO A 353 -7.35 -3.86 19.92
CA PRO A 353 -7.63 -2.83 20.94
C PRO A 353 -6.44 -2.60 21.87
N VAL A 354 -6.40 -1.42 22.51
CA VAL A 354 -5.33 -1.10 23.47
C VAL A 354 -5.42 -2.04 24.66
N ASP A 355 -4.33 -2.66 25.04
CA ASP A 355 -4.25 -3.55 26.21
C ASP A 355 -2.93 -3.39 26.97
N THR A 356 -2.64 -4.33 27.87
CA THR A 356 -1.40 -4.32 28.66
C THR A 356 -0.16 -4.48 27.80
N ASP A 357 -0.21 -5.33 26.78
CA ASP A 357 0.94 -5.57 25.90
C ASP A 357 1.25 -4.33 25.05
N THR A 358 0.20 -3.62 24.61
CA THR A 358 0.33 -2.29 23.99
C THR A 358 1.17 -1.32 24.84
N LEU A 359 0.91 -1.25 26.15
CA LEU A 359 1.70 -0.40 27.07
C LEU A 359 3.13 -0.94 27.26
N GLY A 360 3.28 -2.26 27.30
CA GLY A 360 4.57 -2.97 27.34
C GLY A 360 5.46 -2.61 26.15
N TYR A 361 4.91 -2.67 24.94
CA TYR A 361 5.61 -2.30 23.70
C TYR A 361 6.01 -0.83 23.66
N LEU A 362 5.11 0.10 24.04
CA LEU A 362 5.46 1.53 24.12
C LEU A 362 6.63 1.77 25.08
N LYS A 363 6.67 1.05 26.21
CA LYS A 363 7.80 1.09 27.15
C LYS A 363 9.08 0.49 26.54
N ALA A 364 8.97 -0.68 25.90
CA ALA A 364 10.08 -1.39 25.28
C ALA A 364 10.74 -0.57 24.15
N THR A 365 9.93 0.13 23.35
CA THR A 365 10.39 1.04 22.28
C THR A 365 10.81 2.43 22.78
N GLY A 366 10.92 2.60 24.09
CA GLY A 366 11.49 3.81 24.68
C GLY A 366 10.60 5.05 24.63
N ARG A 367 9.28 4.91 24.45
CA ARG A 367 8.33 6.04 24.54
C ARG A 367 8.39 6.68 25.93
N SER A 368 8.06 7.97 25.99
CA SER A 368 8.13 8.71 27.25
C SER A 368 7.11 8.16 28.26
N PRO A 369 7.46 8.11 29.56
CA PRO A 369 6.51 7.69 30.61
C PRO A 369 5.21 8.49 30.62
N SER A 370 5.28 9.80 30.31
CA SER A 370 4.11 10.66 30.23
C SER A 370 3.18 10.32 29.06
N ARG A 371 3.71 9.87 27.91
CA ARG A 371 2.88 9.36 26.80
C ARG A 371 2.20 8.06 27.19
N ILE A 372 2.92 7.12 27.82
CA ILE A 372 2.36 5.82 28.24
C ILE A 372 1.20 6.03 29.23
N GLN A 373 1.37 6.91 30.23
CA GLN A 373 0.31 7.28 31.16
C GLN A 373 -0.90 7.93 30.47
N LEU A 374 -0.66 8.76 29.44
CA LEU A 374 -1.73 9.35 28.65
C LEU A 374 -2.51 8.28 27.89
N VAL A 375 -1.83 7.36 27.20
CA VAL A 375 -2.47 6.26 26.46
C VAL A 375 -3.35 5.43 27.38
N GLU A 376 -2.80 4.98 28.51
CA GLU A 376 -3.54 4.17 29.48
C GLU A 376 -4.79 4.90 30.02
N LYS A 377 -4.62 6.13 30.52
CA LYS A 377 -5.75 6.88 31.11
C LYS A 377 -6.80 7.25 30.07
N TYR A 378 -6.38 7.64 28.87
CA TYR A 378 -7.29 7.99 27.78
C TYR A 378 -8.10 6.76 27.32
N ALA A 379 -7.43 5.63 27.05
CA ALA A 379 -8.08 4.41 26.60
C ALA A 379 -9.09 3.90 27.65
N LYS A 380 -8.73 3.92 28.95
CA LYS A 380 -9.65 3.56 30.04
C LYS A 380 -10.84 4.51 30.12
N ALA A 381 -10.63 5.82 30.00
CA ALA A 381 -11.69 6.82 30.04
C ALA A 381 -12.69 6.69 28.86
N GLN A 382 -12.22 6.25 27.70
CA GLN A 382 -13.04 6.03 26.50
C GLN A 382 -13.71 4.65 26.43
N GLY A 383 -13.39 3.72 27.34
CA GLY A 383 -13.81 2.32 27.20
C GLY A 383 -13.16 1.62 25.99
N MET A 384 -11.92 2.03 25.69
CA MET A 384 -11.07 1.52 24.61
C MET A 384 -9.89 0.67 25.11
N PHE A 385 -9.78 0.45 26.43
CA PHE A 385 -8.77 -0.42 27.04
C PHE A 385 -9.37 -1.82 27.24
N ARG A 386 -8.79 -2.83 26.60
CA ARG A 386 -9.20 -4.25 26.66
C ARG A 386 -8.46 -4.98 27.79
N THR A 387 -9.21 -5.85 28.45
CA THR A 387 -8.76 -6.80 29.48
C THR A 387 -9.43 -8.16 29.22
N SER A 388 -8.95 -9.22 29.86
CA SER A 388 -9.58 -10.56 29.76
C SER A 388 -11.05 -10.57 30.26
N ASN A 389 -11.44 -9.61 31.09
CA ASN A 389 -12.81 -9.44 31.60
C ASN A 389 -13.66 -8.47 30.76
N SER A 390 -13.11 -7.90 29.69
CA SER A 390 -13.86 -6.98 28.83
C SER A 390 -14.94 -7.75 28.06
N PRO A 391 -16.18 -7.24 27.98
CA PRO A 391 -17.22 -7.88 27.20
C PRO A 391 -16.88 -7.86 25.71
N ASP A 392 -17.22 -8.93 25.00
CA ASP A 392 -17.07 -9.01 23.55
C ASP A 392 -17.87 -7.89 22.86
N PRO A 393 -17.28 -7.14 21.91
CA PRO A 393 -18.02 -6.18 21.12
C PRO A 393 -19.09 -6.84 20.22
N VAL A 394 -20.02 -6.02 19.74
CA VAL A 394 -21.05 -6.44 18.78
C VAL A 394 -20.52 -6.32 17.35
N PHE A 395 -20.26 -7.46 16.72
CA PHE A 395 -19.76 -7.56 15.34
C PHE A 395 -20.86 -7.88 14.32
N THR A 396 -20.65 -7.47 13.07
CA THR A 396 -21.52 -7.82 11.93
C THR A 396 -21.56 -9.33 11.69
N SER A 397 -20.40 -9.97 11.77
CA SER A 397 -20.27 -11.43 11.73
C SER A 397 -19.03 -11.85 12.52
N LYS A 398 -18.92 -13.15 12.85
CA LYS A 398 -17.83 -13.70 13.65
C LYS A 398 -17.13 -14.84 12.91
N LEU A 399 -15.84 -15.01 13.19
CA LEU A 399 -15.00 -16.15 12.84
C LEU A 399 -14.14 -16.49 14.06
N SER A 400 -13.64 -17.72 14.17
CA SER A 400 -12.81 -18.14 15.31
C SER A 400 -11.67 -19.05 14.88
N LEU A 401 -10.55 -18.97 15.58
CA LEU A 401 -9.36 -19.80 15.39
C LEU A 401 -8.76 -20.14 16.76
N LYS A 402 -8.46 -21.43 16.96
CA LYS A 402 -7.67 -21.89 18.10
C LYS A 402 -6.20 -21.83 17.74
N LEU A 403 -5.39 -21.21 18.60
CA LEU A 403 -3.98 -21.03 18.32
C LEU A 403 -3.21 -22.37 18.38
N GLU A 404 -3.68 -23.37 19.13
CA GLU A 404 -3.05 -24.70 19.18
C GLU A 404 -3.12 -25.48 17.85
N ASP A 405 -4.03 -25.09 16.95
CA ASP A 405 -4.21 -25.72 15.63
C ASP A 405 -3.18 -25.20 14.60
N ILE A 406 -2.40 -24.18 14.94
CA ILE A 406 -1.39 -23.63 14.04
C ILE A 406 -0.27 -24.65 13.82
N ARG A 407 0.17 -24.73 12.56
CA ARG A 407 1.24 -25.61 12.08
C ARG A 407 2.19 -24.82 11.18
N PRO A 408 3.49 -25.13 11.18
CA PRO A 408 4.47 -24.52 10.27
C PRO A 408 4.00 -24.59 8.82
N SER A 409 3.99 -23.45 8.13
CA SER A 409 3.44 -23.33 6.78
C SER A 409 4.15 -22.27 5.94
N LEU A 410 3.95 -22.38 4.63
CA LEU A 410 4.31 -21.39 3.64
C LEU A 410 3.06 -20.96 2.88
N ALA A 411 3.16 -19.94 2.03
CA ALA A 411 2.12 -19.61 1.07
C ALA A 411 2.68 -19.36 -0.33
N GLY A 412 2.12 -19.99 -1.35
CA GLY A 412 2.60 -19.90 -2.73
C GLY A 412 2.07 -20.99 -3.65
N PRO A 413 2.53 -21.02 -4.91
CA PRO A 413 3.66 -20.24 -5.45
C PRO A 413 3.29 -18.84 -6.00
N LYS A 414 2.01 -18.47 -6.03
CA LYS A 414 1.54 -17.25 -6.74
C LYS A 414 0.69 -16.30 -5.92
N ARG A 415 0.04 -16.75 -4.83
CA ARG A 415 -0.83 -15.88 -4.03
C ARG A 415 -0.58 -16.04 -2.53
N PRO A 416 -0.79 -14.98 -1.72
CA PRO A 416 -0.55 -15.04 -0.28
C PRO A 416 -1.53 -15.94 0.49
N GLN A 417 -2.71 -16.20 -0.06
CA GLN A 417 -3.72 -17.09 0.51
C GLN A 417 -3.55 -18.56 0.14
N ASP A 418 -2.60 -18.89 -0.75
CA ASP A 418 -2.34 -20.27 -1.18
C ASP A 418 -1.46 -20.97 -0.13
N ARG A 419 -2.00 -21.19 1.08
CA ARG A 419 -1.27 -21.79 2.19
C ARG A 419 -0.97 -23.26 1.92
N VAL A 420 0.23 -23.68 2.32
CA VAL A 420 0.72 -25.06 2.24
C VAL A 420 1.48 -25.38 3.52
N LEU A 421 1.14 -26.51 4.15
CA LEU A 421 1.89 -26.98 5.33
C LEU A 421 3.32 -27.34 4.93
N MET A 422 4.27 -27.08 5.82
CA MET A 422 5.70 -27.33 5.56
C MET A 422 5.95 -28.78 5.10
N GLU A 423 5.24 -29.75 5.67
CA GLU A 423 5.35 -31.18 5.32
C GLU A 423 4.84 -31.52 3.91
N GLY A 424 3.94 -30.71 3.34
CA GLY A 424 3.35 -30.92 2.02
C GLY A 424 4.04 -30.14 0.89
N MET A 425 5.18 -29.51 1.15
CA MET A 425 5.83 -28.59 0.21
C MET A 425 6.32 -29.25 -1.09
N ALA A 426 6.92 -30.44 -1.00
CA ALA A 426 7.41 -31.16 -2.18
C ALA A 426 6.27 -31.55 -3.13
N ASP A 427 5.13 -31.99 -2.59
CA ASP A 427 3.94 -32.36 -3.35
C ASP A 427 3.25 -31.14 -3.94
N ASN A 428 3.11 -30.07 -3.14
CA ASN A 428 2.57 -28.79 -3.62
C ASN A 428 3.36 -28.25 -4.81
N PHE A 429 4.69 -28.28 -4.74
CA PHE A 429 5.51 -27.81 -5.86
C PHE A 429 5.40 -28.74 -7.08
N SER A 430 5.28 -30.04 -6.87
CA SER A 430 5.05 -31.01 -7.95
C SER A 430 3.73 -30.74 -8.68
N GLN A 431 2.67 -30.38 -7.95
CA GLN A 431 1.40 -29.92 -8.53
C GLN A 431 1.56 -28.58 -9.24
N ALA A 432 2.29 -27.62 -8.65
CA ALA A 432 2.53 -26.34 -9.29
C ALA A 432 3.26 -26.45 -10.65
N LEU A 433 4.17 -27.42 -10.81
CA LEU A 433 4.80 -27.70 -12.11
C LEU A 433 3.78 -28.17 -13.15
N GLU A 434 2.79 -28.95 -12.74
CA GLU A 434 1.69 -29.40 -13.59
C GLU A 434 0.80 -28.24 -14.02
N ASP A 435 0.38 -27.41 -13.07
CA ASP A 435 -0.47 -26.24 -13.31
C ASP A 435 0.22 -25.20 -14.21
N LEU A 436 1.56 -25.17 -14.18
CA LEU A 436 2.39 -24.34 -15.05
C LEU A 436 2.67 -24.97 -16.42
N GLY A 437 2.12 -26.15 -16.72
CA GLY A 437 2.25 -26.81 -18.03
C GLY A 437 3.56 -27.56 -18.24
N THR A 438 4.31 -27.88 -17.17
CA THR A 438 5.56 -28.64 -17.30
C THR A 438 5.27 -30.12 -17.55
N ALA A 439 5.67 -30.60 -18.73
CA ALA A 439 5.51 -32.00 -19.11
C ALA A 439 6.19 -32.95 -18.10
N LYS A 440 5.54 -34.08 -17.80
CA LYS A 440 5.98 -35.03 -16.75
C LYS A 440 7.44 -35.47 -16.91
N TYR A 441 7.89 -35.76 -18.13
CA TYR A 441 9.27 -36.17 -18.42
C TYR A 441 10.32 -35.07 -18.14
N ALA A 442 9.90 -33.79 -18.13
CA ALA A 442 10.80 -32.65 -17.92
C ALA A 442 10.88 -32.21 -16.45
N ARG A 443 10.03 -32.71 -15.55
CA ARG A 443 9.94 -32.25 -14.14
C ARG A 443 11.22 -32.47 -13.32
N ASN A 444 12.07 -33.41 -13.73
CA ASN A 444 13.37 -33.69 -13.09
C ASN A 444 14.57 -33.18 -13.90
N LYS A 445 14.35 -32.34 -14.91
CA LYS A 445 15.41 -31.72 -15.69
C LYS A 445 16.36 -30.94 -14.77
N ARG A 446 17.66 -31.22 -14.88
CA ARG A 446 18.74 -30.40 -14.33
C ARG A 446 19.66 -29.93 -15.45
N VAL A 447 20.22 -28.74 -15.31
CA VAL A 447 21.07 -28.11 -16.34
C VAL A 447 22.34 -27.57 -15.69
N THR A 448 23.49 -27.82 -16.32
CA THR A 448 24.78 -27.31 -15.85
C THR A 448 24.80 -25.78 -15.94
N VAL A 449 25.29 -25.12 -14.88
CA VAL A 449 25.49 -23.67 -14.89
C VAL A 449 26.88 -23.35 -15.42
N LYS A 450 26.95 -22.51 -16.47
CA LYS A 450 28.21 -22.25 -17.19
C LYS A 450 29.26 -21.63 -16.26
N GLY A 451 30.40 -22.29 -16.12
CA GLY A 451 31.53 -21.83 -15.29
C GLY A 451 31.42 -22.20 -13.81
N GLU A 452 30.35 -22.93 -13.44
CA GLU A 452 30.09 -23.35 -12.05
C GLU A 452 30.19 -24.86 -11.90
N LYS A 453 30.40 -25.32 -10.66
CA LYS A 453 30.49 -26.76 -10.31
C LYS A 453 29.16 -27.39 -9.90
N PHE A 454 28.06 -26.68 -10.12
CA PHE A 454 26.71 -27.11 -9.76
C PHE A 454 25.77 -27.01 -10.97
N ASP A 455 24.63 -27.68 -10.85
CA ASP A 455 23.52 -27.63 -11.80
C ASP A 455 22.29 -26.97 -11.16
N LEU A 456 21.29 -26.67 -12.00
CA LEU A 456 20.00 -26.13 -11.58
C LEU A 456 18.85 -26.96 -12.15
N GLY A 457 17.82 -27.18 -11.35
CA GLY A 457 16.59 -27.83 -11.78
C GLY A 457 15.34 -27.09 -11.31
N HIS A 458 14.19 -27.65 -11.70
CA HIS A 458 12.90 -27.19 -11.18
C HIS A 458 12.84 -27.33 -9.65
N GLY A 459 12.38 -26.29 -8.97
CA GLY A 459 12.20 -26.27 -7.51
C GLY A 459 13.41 -25.80 -6.71
N ASP A 460 14.58 -25.67 -7.35
CA ASP A 460 15.76 -25.11 -6.67
C ASP A 460 15.48 -23.67 -6.22
N VAL A 461 15.90 -23.34 -5.00
CA VAL A 461 15.72 -22.03 -4.38
C VAL A 461 16.79 -21.08 -4.94
N ALA A 462 16.41 -20.19 -5.84
CA ALA A 462 17.32 -19.20 -6.41
C ALA A 462 17.48 -17.97 -5.51
N ILE A 463 16.47 -17.65 -4.69
CA ILE A 463 16.48 -16.50 -3.77
C ILE A 463 15.93 -16.92 -2.41
N ALA A 464 16.68 -16.63 -1.34
CA ALA A 464 16.23 -16.78 0.04
C ALA A 464 16.42 -15.44 0.79
N ALA A 465 15.32 -14.74 1.09
CA ALA A 465 15.38 -13.37 1.59
C ALA A 465 14.65 -13.18 2.92
N ILE A 466 15.40 -12.84 3.97
CA ILE A 466 14.82 -12.27 5.20
C ILE A 466 14.63 -10.77 4.93
N THR A 467 13.38 -10.39 4.69
CA THR A 467 12.96 -9.07 4.22
C THR A 467 11.58 -8.71 4.78
N SER A 468 11.04 -7.56 4.37
CA SER A 468 9.73 -7.03 4.73
C SER A 468 9.56 -6.57 6.18
N CYS A 469 8.85 -5.45 6.33
CA CYS A 469 8.34 -5.00 7.63
C CYS A 469 7.44 -6.04 8.32
N THR A 470 6.77 -6.95 7.59
CA THR A 470 5.85 -7.95 8.14
C THR A 470 6.48 -8.82 9.22
N ASN A 471 7.72 -9.25 9.00
CA ASN A 471 8.43 -10.18 9.87
C ASN A 471 9.66 -9.55 10.54
N THR A 472 10.32 -8.58 9.89
CA THR A 472 11.55 -7.97 10.46
C THR A 472 11.29 -7.03 11.63
N SER A 473 10.03 -6.62 11.85
CA SER A 473 9.61 -5.90 13.05
C SER A 473 9.39 -6.80 14.26
N ASN A 474 9.42 -8.13 14.09
CA ASN A 474 9.12 -9.08 15.15
C ASN A 474 10.42 -9.75 15.63
N PRO A 475 10.94 -9.37 16.83
CA PRO A 475 12.18 -9.93 17.35
C PRO A 475 12.14 -11.45 17.51
N SER A 476 10.99 -12.05 17.82
CA SER A 476 10.88 -13.50 18.04
C SER A 476 11.31 -14.29 16.80
N VAL A 477 10.79 -13.92 15.62
CA VAL A 477 11.17 -14.63 14.37
C VAL A 477 12.56 -14.24 13.86
N MET A 478 13.03 -13.03 14.13
CA MET A 478 14.38 -12.60 13.74
C MET A 478 15.47 -13.27 14.59
N ILE A 479 15.25 -13.36 15.90
CA ILE A 479 16.12 -14.09 16.83
C ILE A 479 16.03 -15.59 16.56
N GLY A 480 14.83 -16.12 16.32
CA GLY A 480 14.65 -17.52 15.91
C GLY A 480 15.46 -17.86 14.65
N ALA A 481 15.44 -17.02 13.63
CA ALA A 481 16.26 -17.23 12.44
C ALA A 481 17.77 -17.18 12.74
N GLY A 482 18.19 -16.29 13.63
CA GLY A 482 19.58 -16.21 14.09
C GLY A 482 20.03 -17.43 14.88
N LEU A 483 19.18 -17.96 15.76
CA LEU A 483 19.44 -19.17 16.54
C LEU A 483 19.45 -20.41 15.65
N LEU A 484 18.51 -20.53 14.70
CA LEU A 484 18.53 -21.61 13.70
C LEU A 484 19.83 -21.58 12.88
N ALA A 485 20.26 -20.39 12.45
CA ALA A 485 21.54 -20.22 11.77
C ALA A 485 22.74 -20.63 12.65
N GLN A 486 22.72 -20.28 13.95
CA GLN A 486 23.75 -20.67 14.91
C GLN A 486 23.82 -22.19 15.07
N ASN A 487 22.68 -22.86 15.24
CA ASN A 487 22.58 -24.31 15.36
C ASN A 487 23.06 -25.02 14.08
N ALA A 488 22.62 -24.54 12.91
CA ALA A 488 23.02 -25.07 11.62
C ALA A 488 24.55 -24.97 11.40
N VAL A 489 25.14 -23.80 11.69
CA VAL A 489 26.59 -23.59 11.60
C VAL A 489 27.36 -24.49 12.58
N ALA A 490 26.84 -24.69 13.80
CA ALA A 490 27.45 -25.59 14.78
C ALA A 490 27.48 -27.05 14.29
N LYS A 491 26.46 -27.48 13.53
CA LYS A 491 26.41 -28.79 12.85
C LYS A 491 27.24 -28.85 11.57
N GLY A 492 27.80 -27.73 11.11
CA GLY A 492 28.64 -27.66 9.90
C GLY A 492 27.86 -27.50 8.60
N LEU A 493 26.57 -27.16 8.67
CA LEU A 493 25.75 -26.90 7.51
C LEU A 493 26.11 -25.57 6.85
N THR A 494 25.93 -25.51 5.52
CA THR A 494 26.14 -24.32 4.70
C THR A 494 25.00 -24.18 3.69
N VAL A 495 24.83 -22.96 3.18
CA VAL A 495 23.87 -22.65 2.10
C VAL A 495 24.39 -23.15 0.75
N LYS A 496 23.49 -23.61 -0.12
CA LYS A 496 23.85 -24.04 -1.48
C LYS A 496 24.33 -22.87 -2.35
N PRO A 497 25.32 -23.06 -3.23
CA PRO A 497 25.99 -21.96 -3.94
C PRO A 497 25.12 -21.22 -4.95
N TRP A 498 24.01 -21.80 -5.40
CA TRP A 498 23.06 -21.15 -6.30
C TRP A 498 22.05 -20.22 -5.61
N VAL A 499 21.99 -20.24 -4.27
CA VAL A 499 21.02 -19.48 -3.49
C VAL A 499 21.52 -18.06 -3.27
N LYS A 500 20.76 -17.07 -3.75
CA LYS A 500 20.97 -15.66 -3.40
C LYS A 500 20.35 -15.34 -2.04
N THR A 501 21.16 -15.31 -0.99
CA THR A 501 20.73 -14.98 0.38
C THR A 501 20.81 -13.48 0.67
N SER A 502 19.84 -12.95 1.42
CA SER A 502 19.90 -11.55 1.88
C SER A 502 19.17 -11.31 3.20
N LEU A 503 19.71 -10.40 4.01
CA LEU A 503 19.09 -9.86 5.22
C LEU A 503 18.86 -8.36 5.06
N ALA A 504 17.59 -7.96 5.00
CA ALA A 504 17.16 -6.57 4.87
C ALA A 504 16.17 -6.21 5.99
N PRO A 505 16.66 -5.80 7.16
CA PRO A 505 15.81 -5.44 8.29
C PRO A 505 15.04 -4.14 8.04
N GLY A 506 13.84 -4.02 8.62
CA GLY A 506 13.06 -2.79 8.53
C GLY A 506 13.43 -1.71 9.54
N SER A 507 14.41 -1.93 10.43
CA SER A 507 15.06 -0.85 11.18
C SER A 507 16.50 -1.20 11.58
N GLN A 508 17.27 -0.18 11.95
CA GLN A 508 18.63 -0.38 12.47
C GLN A 508 18.66 -1.11 13.82
N VAL A 509 17.56 -1.10 14.58
CA VAL A 509 17.46 -1.76 15.90
C VAL A 509 17.59 -3.27 15.76
N VAL A 510 17.07 -3.83 14.67
CA VAL A 510 17.19 -5.27 14.36
C VAL A 510 18.64 -5.73 14.31
N THR A 511 19.46 -5.00 13.56
CA THR A 511 20.89 -5.29 13.47
C THR A 511 21.59 -5.14 14.82
N GLU A 512 21.15 -4.22 15.69
CA GLU A 512 21.74 -4.05 17.02
C GLU A 512 21.48 -5.26 17.92
N TYR A 513 20.23 -5.70 18.05
CA TYR A 513 19.94 -6.83 18.93
C TYR A 513 20.49 -8.15 18.38
N LEU A 514 20.56 -8.33 17.05
CA LEU A 514 21.18 -9.52 16.44
C LEU A 514 22.69 -9.58 16.70
N LYS A 515 23.35 -8.42 16.78
CA LYS A 515 24.77 -8.32 17.15
C LYS A 515 24.97 -8.52 18.64
N GLU A 516 24.14 -7.90 19.47
CA GLU A 516 24.16 -8.05 20.94
C GLU A 516 23.98 -9.52 21.34
N ALA A 517 23.10 -10.25 20.66
CA ALA A 517 22.87 -11.68 20.86
C ALA A 517 23.96 -12.59 20.24
N GLY A 518 24.94 -12.04 19.51
CA GLY A 518 25.96 -12.81 18.80
C GLY A 518 25.47 -13.59 17.57
N LEU A 519 24.21 -13.41 17.16
CA LEU A 519 23.56 -14.19 16.10
C LEU A 519 23.93 -13.71 14.68
N GLN A 520 24.26 -12.42 14.52
CA GLN A 520 24.66 -11.87 13.21
C GLN A 520 25.85 -12.62 12.59
N THR A 521 26.78 -13.12 13.41
CA THR A 521 27.95 -13.87 12.95
C THR A 521 27.54 -15.17 12.26
N SER A 522 26.56 -15.90 12.82
CA SER A 522 26.06 -17.15 12.24
C SER A 522 25.23 -16.89 10.97
N LEU A 523 24.41 -15.84 10.98
CA LEU A 523 23.67 -15.39 9.79
C LEU A 523 24.63 -15.05 8.64
N ASN A 524 25.72 -14.31 8.91
CA ASN A 524 26.73 -13.97 7.91
C ASN A 524 27.43 -15.22 7.34
N LYS A 525 27.70 -16.25 8.17
CA LYS A 525 28.31 -17.50 7.69
C LYS A 525 27.41 -18.26 6.71
N LEU A 526 26.10 -18.09 6.82
CA LEU A 526 25.11 -18.63 5.88
C LEU A 526 24.77 -17.63 4.75
N GLY A 527 25.51 -16.53 4.60
CA GLY A 527 25.30 -15.54 3.54
C GLY A 527 24.16 -14.55 3.79
N PHE A 528 23.50 -14.58 4.96
CA PHE A 528 22.50 -13.60 5.37
C PHE A 528 23.16 -12.33 5.91
N ASN A 529 24.08 -11.77 5.13
CA ASN A 529 24.71 -10.49 5.40
C ASN A 529 23.69 -9.36 5.23
N LEU A 530 23.85 -8.31 6.03
CA LEU A 530 23.07 -7.10 5.90
C LEU A 530 23.27 -6.48 4.51
N VAL A 531 22.19 -6.33 3.74
CA VAL A 531 22.24 -5.77 2.38
C VAL A 531 21.67 -4.35 2.28
N GLY A 532 20.86 -3.92 3.25
CA GLY A 532 20.21 -2.61 3.27
C GLY A 532 19.10 -2.53 4.33
N TYR A 533 18.65 -1.31 4.62
CA TYR A 533 17.48 -1.04 5.46
C TYR A 533 16.36 -0.47 4.59
N GLY A 534 15.57 -1.36 3.99
CA GLY A 534 14.52 -0.98 3.03
C GLY A 534 13.75 -2.19 2.50
N CYS A 535 12.71 -1.92 1.72
CA CYS A 535 11.77 -2.93 1.21
C CYS A 535 12.45 -4.03 0.39
N THR A 536 13.51 -3.69 -0.37
CA THR A 536 14.37 -4.63 -1.10
C THR A 536 13.56 -5.73 -1.83
N THR A 537 13.82 -7.00 -1.54
CA THR A 537 13.20 -8.15 -2.21
C THR A 537 11.68 -8.19 -2.05
N CYS A 538 11.11 -7.64 -0.96
CA CYS A 538 9.66 -7.60 -0.74
C CYS A 538 8.90 -6.80 -1.83
N ILE A 539 9.52 -5.74 -2.37
CA ILE A 539 8.92 -4.93 -3.45
C ILE A 539 9.40 -5.36 -4.85
N GLY A 540 10.25 -6.38 -4.94
CA GLY A 540 10.87 -6.81 -6.21
C GLY A 540 12.21 -6.13 -6.50
N ASN A 541 12.75 -5.36 -5.57
CA ASN A 541 14.12 -4.83 -5.64
C ASN A 541 15.15 -5.91 -5.23
N SER A 542 14.96 -7.14 -5.70
CA SER A 542 15.82 -8.28 -5.40
C SER A 542 17.19 -8.20 -6.05
N GLY A 543 17.40 -7.25 -6.97
CA GLY A 543 18.58 -7.18 -7.84
C GLY A 543 18.70 -8.40 -8.77
N PRO A 544 19.69 -8.41 -9.67
CA PRO A 544 19.88 -9.51 -10.62
C PRO A 544 20.38 -10.79 -9.93
N LEU A 545 20.03 -11.94 -10.47
CA LEU A 545 20.79 -13.18 -10.25
C LEU A 545 22.12 -13.10 -11.00
N SER A 546 23.08 -13.97 -10.67
CA SER A 546 24.31 -14.04 -11.46
C SER A 546 23.98 -14.39 -12.91
N LYS A 547 24.72 -13.81 -13.86
CA LYS A 547 24.48 -14.01 -15.30
C LYS A 547 24.44 -15.51 -15.68
N PRO A 548 25.35 -16.38 -15.21
CA PRO A 548 25.26 -17.81 -15.50
C PRO A 548 23.97 -18.48 -15.01
N ILE A 549 23.50 -18.12 -13.80
CA ILE A 549 22.26 -18.66 -13.22
C ILE A 549 21.05 -18.17 -14.03
N SER A 550 20.94 -16.86 -14.27
CA SER A 550 19.83 -16.30 -15.05
C SER A 550 19.78 -16.87 -16.47
N GLU A 551 20.93 -17.04 -17.14
CA GLU A 551 20.98 -17.68 -18.45
C GLU A 551 20.55 -19.15 -18.41
N ALA A 552 20.99 -19.91 -17.39
CA ALA A 552 20.62 -21.30 -17.21
C ALA A 552 19.10 -21.45 -17.01
N ILE A 553 18.49 -20.57 -16.22
CA ILE A 553 17.04 -20.56 -15.98
C ILE A 553 16.28 -20.23 -17.27
N ASN A 554 16.58 -19.09 -17.89
CA ASN A 554 15.79 -18.56 -19.00
C ASN A 554 15.92 -19.39 -20.29
N LYS A 555 17.13 -19.87 -20.63
CA LYS A 555 17.34 -20.67 -21.85
C LYS A 555 16.69 -22.05 -21.79
N ASN A 556 16.43 -22.56 -20.58
CA ASN A 556 15.94 -23.91 -20.35
C ASN A 556 14.51 -23.98 -19.82
N ASP A 557 13.88 -22.81 -19.66
CA ASP A 557 12.55 -22.63 -19.09
C ASP A 557 12.39 -23.26 -17.69
N LEU A 558 13.41 -23.13 -16.83
CA LEU A 558 13.33 -23.68 -15.49
C LEU A 558 12.36 -22.88 -14.61
N ILE A 559 11.60 -23.61 -13.79
CA ILE A 559 10.75 -23.05 -12.74
C ILE A 559 11.54 -23.17 -11.43
N VAL A 560 12.43 -22.20 -11.20
CA VAL A 560 13.10 -22.02 -9.91
C VAL A 560 12.20 -21.28 -8.93
N THR A 561 12.56 -21.31 -7.65
CA THR A 561 11.77 -20.73 -6.57
C THR A 561 12.45 -19.60 -5.83
N SER A 562 11.66 -18.76 -5.17
CA SER A 562 12.12 -17.91 -4.07
C SER A 562 11.38 -18.26 -2.79
N VAL A 563 12.07 -18.14 -1.65
CA VAL A 563 11.49 -18.22 -0.32
C VAL A 563 11.81 -16.92 0.41
N LEU A 564 10.79 -16.18 0.82
CA LEU A 564 10.96 -14.86 1.41
C LEU A 564 10.03 -14.62 2.59
N SER A 565 10.49 -13.86 3.58
CA SER A 565 9.66 -13.42 4.72
C SER A 565 8.79 -12.21 4.39
N GLY A 566 8.34 -12.11 3.14
CA GLY A 566 7.47 -11.04 2.65
C GLY A 566 5.99 -11.28 2.91
N ASN A 567 5.14 -10.49 2.26
CA ASN A 567 3.68 -10.62 2.29
C ASN A 567 3.06 -10.83 0.89
N ARG A 568 3.84 -10.71 -0.19
CA ARG A 568 3.38 -10.87 -1.57
C ARG A 568 4.33 -11.73 -2.39
N ASN A 569 3.73 -12.63 -3.16
CA ASN A 569 4.41 -13.66 -3.94
C ASN A 569 3.82 -13.79 -5.36
N PHE A 570 3.14 -12.74 -5.85
CA PHE A 570 2.59 -12.71 -7.21
C PHE A 570 3.67 -12.98 -8.27
N GLU A 571 3.26 -13.61 -9.38
CA GLU A 571 4.16 -13.91 -10.49
C GLU A 571 4.80 -12.63 -11.04
N GLY A 572 6.13 -12.63 -11.23
CA GLY A 572 6.89 -11.47 -11.70
C GLY A 572 7.10 -10.36 -10.67
N ARG A 573 6.66 -10.53 -9.41
CA ARG A 573 6.86 -9.56 -8.33
C ARG A 573 8.27 -9.60 -7.74
N VAL A 574 8.77 -10.78 -7.39
CA VAL A 574 10.00 -10.92 -6.60
C VAL A 574 11.23 -10.73 -7.47
N SER A 575 11.31 -11.45 -8.59
CA SER A 575 12.39 -11.39 -9.56
C SER A 575 11.87 -11.78 -10.94
N PRO A 576 12.37 -11.19 -12.05
CA PRO A 576 12.00 -11.61 -13.40
C PRO A 576 12.41 -13.06 -13.73
N ASP A 577 13.44 -13.59 -13.07
CA ASP A 577 13.94 -14.96 -13.27
C ASP A 577 13.12 -16.03 -12.50
N VAL A 578 12.25 -15.62 -11.56
CA VAL A 578 11.59 -16.55 -10.63
C VAL A 578 10.08 -16.57 -10.86
N LYS A 579 9.56 -17.73 -11.26
CA LYS A 579 8.12 -17.93 -11.54
C LYS A 579 7.31 -18.40 -10.33
N ALA A 580 7.95 -19.01 -9.34
CA ALA A 580 7.30 -19.56 -8.15
C ALA A 580 7.89 -18.95 -6.87
N ASN A 581 7.05 -18.36 -6.03
CA ASN A 581 7.48 -17.60 -4.86
C ASN A 581 6.70 -18.05 -3.62
N TYR A 582 7.40 -18.32 -2.52
CA TYR A 582 6.82 -18.81 -1.28
C TYR A 582 7.08 -17.85 -0.12
N LEU A 583 6.00 -17.42 0.54
CA LEU A 583 6.06 -16.65 1.78
C LEU A 583 6.31 -17.61 2.93
N ALA A 584 7.25 -17.30 3.82
CA ALA A 584 7.60 -18.16 4.95
C ALA A 584 8.15 -17.35 6.13
N SER A 585 8.21 -17.96 7.32
CA SER A 585 8.88 -17.33 8.46
C SER A 585 10.38 -17.14 8.17
N PRO A 586 11.05 -16.14 8.77
CA PRO A 586 12.50 -15.99 8.69
C PRO A 586 13.29 -17.28 9.00
N LEU A 587 12.79 -18.13 9.92
CA LEU A 587 13.39 -19.43 10.23
C LEU A 587 13.34 -20.37 9.02
N LEU A 588 12.17 -20.50 8.41
CA LEU A 588 11.98 -21.31 7.22
C LEU A 588 12.75 -20.77 6.01
N VAL A 589 12.93 -19.45 5.89
CA VAL A 589 13.80 -18.87 4.85
C VAL A 589 15.25 -19.37 5.00
N VAL A 590 15.78 -19.41 6.23
CA VAL A 590 17.12 -19.96 6.48
C VAL A 590 17.16 -21.46 6.19
N ALA A 591 16.15 -22.22 6.62
CA ALA A 591 16.07 -23.65 6.37
C ALA A 591 16.07 -23.98 4.87
N TYR A 592 15.21 -23.33 4.07
CA TYR A 592 15.15 -23.55 2.63
C TYR A 592 16.39 -23.05 1.88
N ALA A 593 17.13 -22.07 2.43
CA ALA A 593 18.44 -21.69 1.89
C ALA A 593 19.48 -22.81 2.07
N ILE A 594 19.48 -23.48 3.22
CA ILE A 594 20.37 -24.61 3.50
C ILE A 594 20.01 -25.81 2.62
N ALA A 595 18.72 -26.16 2.54
CA ALA A 595 18.25 -27.24 1.67
C ALA A 595 18.53 -26.93 0.18
N GLY A 596 18.32 -25.68 -0.22
CA GLY A 596 18.52 -25.18 -1.59
C GLY A 596 17.45 -25.59 -2.59
N THR A 597 16.37 -26.23 -2.15
CA THR A 597 15.22 -26.65 -2.97
C THR A 597 13.94 -26.67 -2.14
N VAL A 598 12.79 -26.43 -2.76
CA VAL A 598 11.46 -26.68 -2.14
C VAL A 598 10.98 -28.11 -2.37
N LYS A 599 11.70 -28.91 -3.15
CA LYS A 599 11.42 -30.34 -3.38
C LYS A 599 11.94 -31.20 -2.23
N ILE A 600 11.62 -30.82 -1.01
CA ILE A 600 12.05 -31.47 0.23
C ILE A 600 10.89 -31.43 1.22
N ASN A 601 10.67 -32.53 1.93
CA ASN A 601 9.81 -32.54 3.10
C ASN A 601 10.66 -32.25 4.34
N LEU A 602 10.71 -30.99 4.79
CA LEU A 602 11.52 -30.61 5.95
C LEU A 602 11.10 -31.26 7.28
N ALA A 603 9.93 -31.90 7.34
CA ALA A 603 9.51 -32.64 8.53
C ALA A 603 10.20 -34.01 8.66
N THR A 604 10.59 -34.63 7.55
CA THR A 604 11.11 -36.02 7.52
C THR A 604 12.45 -36.18 6.83
N ASP A 605 12.77 -35.32 5.87
CA ASP A 605 13.98 -35.43 5.07
C ASP A 605 15.15 -34.70 5.76
N PRO A 606 16.39 -35.22 5.64
CA PRO A 606 17.55 -34.52 6.15
C PRO A 606 17.77 -33.21 5.38
N ILE A 607 17.90 -32.10 6.11
CA ILE A 607 18.17 -30.78 5.51
C ILE A 607 19.61 -30.67 4.98
N GLY A 608 20.50 -31.50 5.51
CA GLY A 608 21.89 -31.60 5.09
C GLY A 608 22.63 -32.69 5.88
N HIS A 609 23.95 -32.68 5.80
CA HIS A 609 24.80 -33.61 6.54
C HIS A 609 25.84 -32.85 7.33
N ASP A 610 26.19 -33.36 8.52
CA ASP A 610 27.25 -32.79 9.34
C ASP A 610 28.63 -33.07 8.74
N LYS A 611 29.69 -32.56 9.40
CA LYS A 611 31.08 -32.77 8.95
C LYS A 611 31.53 -34.24 8.93
N LYS A 612 30.82 -35.14 9.60
CA LYS A 612 31.07 -36.59 9.64
C LYS A 612 30.20 -37.36 8.64
N GLY A 613 29.31 -36.68 7.92
CA GLY A 613 28.38 -37.29 6.97
C GLY A 613 27.09 -37.82 7.61
N ASN A 614 26.80 -37.52 8.88
CA ASN A 614 25.53 -37.91 9.49
C ASN A 614 24.40 -37.01 8.99
N PRO A 615 23.18 -37.55 8.77
CA PRO A 615 22.03 -36.73 8.42
C PRO A 615 21.71 -35.75 9.56
N VAL A 616 21.40 -34.51 9.19
CA VAL A 616 20.88 -33.49 10.11
C VAL A 616 19.46 -33.16 9.66
N TYR A 617 18.51 -33.19 10.58
CA TYR A 617 17.10 -32.88 10.35
C TYR A 617 16.77 -31.47 10.80
N LEU A 618 15.65 -30.90 10.34
CA LEU A 618 15.22 -29.57 10.78
C LEU A 618 15.02 -29.52 12.30
N SER A 619 14.47 -30.58 12.90
CA SER A 619 14.28 -30.72 14.34
C SER A 619 15.57 -30.64 15.15
N ASP A 620 16.73 -30.99 14.57
CA ASP A 620 18.02 -30.96 15.27
C ASP A 620 18.57 -29.54 15.43
N ILE A 621 18.05 -28.58 14.66
CA ILE A 621 18.54 -27.20 14.59
C ILE A 621 17.46 -26.16 14.89
N TRP A 622 16.20 -26.57 14.97
CA TRP A 622 15.09 -25.66 15.28
C TRP A 622 15.19 -25.17 16.74
N PRO A 623 15.22 -23.85 16.98
CA PRO A 623 15.30 -23.32 18.34
C PRO A 623 13.99 -23.49 19.10
N SER A 624 14.07 -23.69 20.41
CA SER A 624 12.86 -23.72 21.24
C SER A 624 12.25 -22.32 21.43
N SER A 625 10.96 -22.24 21.72
CA SER A 625 10.29 -20.97 22.08
C SER A 625 10.93 -20.32 23.32
N HIS A 626 11.40 -21.15 24.25
CA HIS A 626 12.12 -20.71 25.44
C HIS A 626 13.43 -20.01 25.07
N ASP A 627 14.26 -20.60 24.22
CA ASP A 627 15.55 -20.02 23.82
C ASP A 627 15.38 -18.69 23.07
N ILE A 628 14.35 -18.60 22.22
CA ILE A 628 13.99 -17.37 21.52
C ILE A 628 13.62 -16.28 22.54
N SER A 629 12.70 -16.58 23.46
CA SER A 629 12.24 -15.64 24.48
C SER A 629 13.37 -15.18 25.41
N ASP A 630 14.22 -16.10 25.88
CA ASP A 630 15.39 -15.80 26.71
C ASP A 630 16.38 -14.88 26.01
N THR A 631 16.65 -15.16 24.73
CA THR A 631 17.57 -14.36 23.92
C THR A 631 16.98 -12.97 23.66
N ALA A 632 15.69 -12.88 23.34
CA ALA A 632 15.00 -11.61 23.14
C ALA A 632 15.04 -10.73 24.40
N ARG A 633 14.73 -11.30 25.57
CA ARG A 633 14.78 -10.58 26.86
C ARG A 633 16.16 -10.03 27.19
N LYS A 634 17.24 -10.73 26.80
CA LYS A 634 18.62 -10.31 27.04
C LYS A 634 19.10 -9.25 26.04
N ALA A 635 18.71 -9.38 24.76
CA ALA A 635 19.27 -8.61 23.67
C ALA A 635 18.47 -7.35 23.31
N VAL A 636 17.14 -7.37 23.41
CA VAL A 636 16.29 -6.24 22.97
C VAL A 636 16.15 -5.22 24.10
N LYS A 637 16.79 -4.05 23.95
CA LYS A 637 16.88 -3.03 25.01
C LYS A 637 16.22 -1.70 24.61
N PRO A 638 15.46 -1.02 25.50
CA PRO A 638 14.87 0.29 25.19
C PRO A 638 15.88 1.39 24.82
N SER A 639 17.13 1.27 25.27
CA SER A 639 18.22 2.19 24.90
C SER A 639 18.56 2.14 23.41
N MET A 640 18.41 0.98 22.76
CA MET A 640 18.64 0.80 21.31
C MET A 640 17.67 1.67 20.51
N PHE A 641 16.36 1.56 20.80
CA PHE A 641 15.32 2.37 20.17
C PHE A 641 15.55 3.87 20.39
N LYS A 642 15.82 4.29 21.63
CA LYS A 642 16.10 5.70 21.94
C LYS A 642 17.29 6.24 21.16
N SER A 643 18.39 5.48 21.11
CA SER A 643 19.61 5.87 20.38
C SER A 643 19.35 6.00 18.88
N ARG A 644 18.75 4.96 18.27
CA ARG A 644 18.55 4.89 16.82
C ARG A 644 17.54 5.91 16.30
N TYR A 645 16.52 6.22 17.08
CA TYR A 645 15.50 7.17 16.68
C TYR A 645 15.73 8.62 17.14
N ALA A 646 16.73 8.90 17.99
CA ALA A 646 17.01 10.25 18.46
C ALA A 646 17.25 11.27 17.32
N ASN A 647 17.80 10.81 16.19
CA ASN A 647 18.15 11.64 15.04
C ASN A 647 17.50 11.11 13.74
N VAL A 648 16.29 10.54 13.82
CA VAL A 648 15.62 9.85 12.70
C VAL A 648 15.51 10.70 11.42
N PHE A 649 15.42 12.03 11.53
CA PHE A 649 15.31 12.96 10.39
C PHE A 649 16.67 13.51 9.90
N LYS A 650 17.78 13.25 10.60
CA LYS A 650 19.09 13.83 10.29
C LYS A 650 19.75 13.20 9.05
N GLY A 651 19.48 11.91 8.82
CA GLY A 651 20.09 11.12 7.75
C GLY A 651 21.58 10.90 7.93
N ASP A 652 22.18 10.18 6.98
CA ASP A 652 23.61 9.90 6.93
C ASP A 652 24.42 11.06 6.30
N THR A 653 25.69 10.84 5.97
CA THR A 653 26.53 11.85 5.31
C THR A 653 26.11 12.08 3.85
N GLY A 654 25.66 11.05 3.13
CA GLY A 654 25.19 11.15 1.75
C GLY A 654 23.98 12.07 1.66
N TRP A 655 22.94 11.79 2.44
CA TRP A 655 21.72 12.61 2.52
C TRP A 655 22.03 14.07 2.84
N ARG A 656 22.87 14.33 3.84
CA ARG A 656 23.20 15.70 4.26
C ARG A 656 23.93 16.51 3.19
N LYS A 657 24.67 15.87 2.27
CA LYS A 657 25.37 16.54 1.16
C LYS A 657 24.48 16.94 -0.01
N ILE A 658 23.27 16.36 -0.12
CA ILE A 658 22.34 16.64 -1.22
C ILE A 658 21.97 18.12 -1.23
N LYS A 659 22.16 18.81 -2.36
CA LYS A 659 21.74 20.21 -2.48
C LYS A 659 20.29 20.24 -2.94
N ALA A 660 19.45 20.99 -2.25
CA ALA A 660 18.07 21.23 -2.68
C ALA A 660 17.93 22.66 -3.20
N GLN A 661 17.11 22.83 -4.23
CA GLN A 661 16.70 24.14 -4.70
C GLN A 661 15.97 24.91 -3.59
N LYS A 662 15.95 26.25 -3.68
CA LYS A 662 15.17 27.11 -2.79
C LYS A 662 14.02 27.72 -3.59
N GLY A 663 12.84 27.81 -3.00
CA GLY A 663 11.68 28.40 -3.66
C GLY A 663 10.37 27.81 -3.14
N GLN A 664 9.26 28.54 -3.34
CA GLN A 664 7.92 28.05 -3.00
C GLN A 664 7.37 27.14 -4.11
N THR A 665 7.68 27.46 -5.36
CA THR A 665 7.45 26.59 -6.53
C THR A 665 8.72 25.82 -6.89
N PHE A 666 8.54 24.72 -7.61
CA PHE A 666 9.64 23.88 -8.09
C PHE A 666 10.12 24.36 -9.46
N ASP A 667 11.44 24.46 -9.65
CA ASP A 667 12.04 24.82 -10.94
C ASP A 667 12.21 23.57 -11.81
N TRP A 668 11.25 23.35 -12.71
CA TRP A 668 11.16 22.14 -13.52
C TRP A 668 12.28 22.07 -14.57
N ASN A 669 13.18 21.11 -14.42
CA ASN A 669 14.20 20.83 -15.43
C ASN A 669 13.61 20.02 -16.59
N THR A 670 13.48 20.64 -17.77
CA THR A 670 12.94 19.99 -18.98
C THR A 670 13.79 18.81 -19.50
N LYS A 671 15.06 18.71 -19.09
CA LYS A 671 15.94 17.57 -19.39
C LYS A 671 15.83 16.43 -18.36
N SER A 672 15.08 16.63 -17.27
CA SER A 672 14.87 15.59 -16.27
C SER A 672 14.22 14.37 -16.87
N THR A 673 14.71 13.19 -16.49
CA THR A 673 14.05 11.92 -16.78
C THR A 673 13.40 11.29 -15.56
N TYR A 674 13.44 11.95 -14.39
CA TYR A 674 12.86 11.47 -13.13
C TYR A 674 11.68 12.31 -12.62
N VAL A 675 11.71 13.64 -12.80
CA VAL A 675 10.73 14.59 -12.26
C VAL A 675 10.30 15.55 -13.37
N GLN A 676 9.04 15.47 -13.80
CA GLN A 676 8.48 16.34 -14.84
C GLN A 676 7.13 16.90 -14.43
N LYS A 677 6.84 18.14 -14.81
CA LYS A 677 5.54 18.79 -14.57
C LYS A 677 4.45 17.98 -15.28
N PRO A 678 3.47 17.40 -14.57
CA PRO A 678 2.35 16.71 -15.21
C PRO A 678 1.36 17.71 -15.80
N SER A 679 0.63 17.28 -16.83
CA SER A 679 -0.41 18.07 -17.52
C SER A 679 -1.79 18.01 -16.86
N PHE A 680 -1.92 17.44 -15.65
CA PHE A 680 -3.21 17.20 -14.98
C PHE A 680 -4.05 18.47 -14.73
N PHE A 681 -3.41 19.63 -14.77
CA PHE A 681 -3.96 20.91 -14.37
C PHE A 681 -4.02 21.94 -15.52
N ASP A 682 -3.58 21.59 -16.73
CA ASP A 682 -3.45 22.54 -17.84
C ASP A 682 -4.81 23.14 -18.27
N ASP A 683 -5.89 22.37 -18.13
CA ASP A 683 -7.26 22.77 -18.52
C ASP A 683 -8.06 23.47 -17.39
N LEU A 684 -7.43 23.80 -16.25
CA LEU A 684 -8.13 24.39 -15.09
C LEU A 684 -8.50 25.87 -15.23
N GLY A 685 -7.98 26.58 -16.23
CA GLY A 685 -8.26 27.99 -16.47
C GLY A 685 -9.75 28.32 -16.71
N ASP A 686 -10.55 27.30 -17.03
CA ASP A 686 -12.00 27.42 -17.14
C ASP A 686 -12.64 27.49 -15.73
N LYS A 687 -13.16 28.66 -15.37
CA LYS A 687 -13.83 28.89 -14.07
C LYS A 687 -15.10 28.06 -13.88
N GLU A 688 -15.73 27.60 -14.96
CA GLU A 688 -16.92 26.74 -14.91
C GLU A 688 -16.54 25.26 -14.97
N ILE A 689 -17.09 24.47 -14.03
CA ILE A 689 -16.97 23.01 -14.08
C ILE A 689 -17.78 22.53 -15.29
N LYS A 690 -17.10 21.98 -16.29
CA LYS A 690 -17.76 21.41 -17.47
C LYS A 690 -18.61 20.20 -17.06
N ASP A 691 -19.80 20.08 -17.65
CA ASP A 691 -20.66 18.91 -17.45
C ASP A 691 -19.94 17.62 -17.87
N ILE A 692 -20.22 16.53 -17.16
CA ILE A 692 -19.69 15.21 -17.49
C ILE A 692 -20.18 14.82 -18.88
N GLN A 693 -19.25 14.70 -19.82
CA GLN A 693 -19.58 14.30 -21.17
C GLN A 693 -19.93 12.81 -21.23
N PRO A 694 -21.01 12.41 -21.94
CA PRO A 694 -21.31 11.01 -22.18
C PRO A 694 -20.18 10.31 -22.95
N ILE A 695 -20.01 9.02 -22.73
CA ILE A 695 -19.02 8.21 -23.47
C ILE A 695 -19.74 7.62 -24.69
N ASN A 696 -19.46 8.16 -25.87
CA ASN A 696 -20.10 7.73 -27.12
C ASN A 696 -19.10 7.00 -28.02
N SER A 697 -19.50 5.85 -28.57
CA SER A 697 -18.73 5.10 -29.59
C SER A 697 -17.26 4.82 -29.20
N ALA A 698 -16.99 4.56 -27.92
CA ALA A 698 -15.66 4.27 -27.42
C ALA A 698 -15.12 2.94 -27.95
N ARG A 699 -13.79 2.85 -28.06
CA ARG A 699 -13.09 1.62 -28.44
C ARG A 699 -12.56 0.88 -27.21
N ILE A 700 -12.55 -0.44 -27.31
CA ILE A 700 -11.99 -1.31 -26.28
C ILE A 700 -10.46 -1.31 -26.44
N LEU A 701 -9.74 -0.90 -25.40
CA LEU A 701 -8.28 -0.90 -25.38
C LEU A 701 -7.71 -2.25 -24.96
N ALA A 702 -8.37 -2.93 -24.00
CA ALA A 702 -7.98 -4.25 -23.52
C ALA A 702 -9.19 -5.04 -22.98
N LEU A 703 -9.14 -6.36 -23.18
CA LEU A 703 -10.02 -7.36 -22.57
C LEU A 703 -9.19 -8.24 -21.64
N LEU A 704 -9.37 -8.06 -20.33
CA LEU A 704 -8.54 -8.68 -19.30
C LEU A 704 -9.33 -9.70 -18.47
N GLY A 705 -8.64 -10.72 -17.95
CA GLY A 705 -9.23 -11.76 -17.09
C GLY A 705 -9.43 -11.32 -15.64
N ASP A 706 -9.50 -12.31 -14.75
CA ASP A 706 -9.61 -12.14 -13.30
C ASP A 706 -8.27 -11.73 -12.65
N SER A 707 -8.36 -11.17 -11.45
CA SER A 707 -7.25 -10.86 -10.53
C SER A 707 -6.10 -10.05 -11.16
N ILE A 708 -6.45 -9.14 -12.07
CA ILE A 708 -5.49 -8.18 -12.65
C ILE A 708 -5.00 -7.23 -11.55
N THR A 709 -3.79 -7.50 -11.05
CA THR A 709 -3.17 -6.69 -10.00
C THR A 709 -2.78 -5.28 -10.48
N THR A 710 -2.57 -4.34 -9.55
CA THR A 710 -1.98 -3.03 -9.88
C THR A 710 -0.55 -3.12 -10.40
N ASP A 711 0.17 -4.21 -10.16
CA ASP A 711 1.48 -4.49 -10.79
C ASP A 711 1.32 -4.84 -12.28
N HIS A 712 0.19 -5.43 -12.70
CA HIS A 712 -0.12 -5.58 -14.13
C HIS A 712 -0.42 -4.22 -14.77
N ILE A 713 -1.29 -3.42 -14.15
CA ILE A 713 -1.75 -2.13 -14.67
C ILE A 713 -0.62 -1.09 -14.69
N SER A 714 0.20 -1.03 -13.65
CA SER A 714 1.31 -0.09 -13.54
C SER A 714 2.49 -0.79 -12.86
N PRO A 715 3.37 -1.51 -13.60
CA PRO A 715 4.52 -2.20 -13.04
C PRO A 715 5.44 -1.24 -12.26
N ALA A 716 6.15 -1.77 -11.25
CA ALA A 716 7.12 -1.00 -10.48
C ALA A 716 8.57 -1.45 -10.71
N GLY A 717 8.79 -2.66 -11.26
CA GLY A 717 10.10 -3.26 -11.45
C GLY A 717 10.86 -2.74 -12.67
N SER A 718 11.71 -3.59 -13.24
CA SER A 718 12.61 -3.25 -14.34
C SER A 718 11.91 -2.79 -15.62
N ILE A 719 12.57 -1.88 -16.35
CA ILE A 719 12.11 -1.38 -17.66
C ILE A 719 12.86 -2.13 -18.76
N LYS A 720 12.13 -2.80 -19.67
CA LYS A 720 12.73 -3.47 -20.83
C LYS A 720 13.19 -2.44 -21.88
N ALA A 721 14.33 -2.68 -22.51
CA ALA A 721 14.90 -1.74 -23.49
C ALA A 721 14.07 -1.59 -24.76
N ASP A 722 13.43 -2.66 -25.21
CA ASP A 722 12.53 -2.70 -26.36
C ASP A 722 11.08 -2.26 -26.02
N SER A 723 10.79 -1.89 -24.77
CA SER A 723 9.49 -1.33 -24.40
C SER A 723 9.33 0.13 -24.87
N PRO A 724 8.09 0.66 -24.93
CA PRO A 724 7.88 2.09 -25.21
C PRO A 724 8.64 3.00 -24.23
N ALA A 725 8.64 2.67 -22.94
CA ALA A 725 9.37 3.43 -21.92
C ALA A 725 10.90 3.34 -22.10
N GLY A 726 11.43 2.16 -22.42
CA GLY A 726 12.84 1.96 -22.74
C GLY A 726 13.28 2.78 -23.95
N SER A 727 12.48 2.76 -25.01
CA SER A 727 12.70 3.57 -26.23
C SER A 727 12.71 5.07 -25.94
N TYR A 728 11.78 5.56 -25.11
CA TYR A 728 11.75 6.96 -24.65
C TYR A 728 13.01 7.33 -23.88
N LEU A 729 13.45 6.49 -22.93
CA LEU A 729 14.65 6.72 -22.13
C LEU A 729 15.92 6.72 -23.00
N THR A 730 16.05 5.79 -23.94
CA THR A 730 17.16 5.76 -24.90
C THR A 730 17.18 6.97 -25.81
N LYS A 731 16.01 7.43 -26.30
CA LYS A 731 15.90 8.68 -27.09
C LYS A 731 16.40 9.89 -26.28
N ASN A 732 16.14 9.90 -24.98
CA ASN A 732 16.67 10.88 -24.02
C ASN A 732 18.08 10.57 -23.48
N LYS A 733 18.85 9.73 -24.19
CA LYS A 733 20.26 9.42 -23.91
C LYS A 733 20.53 8.71 -22.57
N VAL A 734 19.51 8.09 -21.97
CA VAL A 734 19.69 7.21 -20.80
C VAL A 734 20.15 5.83 -21.27
N LYS A 735 21.28 5.35 -20.74
CA LYS A 735 21.77 3.98 -21.00
C LYS A 735 20.86 2.95 -20.33
N SER A 736 20.71 1.76 -20.92
CA SER A 736 19.82 0.70 -20.40
C SER A 736 20.09 0.30 -18.95
N GLN A 737 21.37 0.20 -18.58
CA GLN A 737 21.79 -0.05 -17.19
C GLN A 737 21.36 1.04 -16.19
N ASN A 738 21.03 2.23 -16.68
CA ASN A 738 20.60 3.39 -15.90
C ASN A 738 19.10 3.69 -16.04
N PHE A 739 18.32 2.79 -16.66
CA PHE A 739 16.87 2.96 -16.70
C PHE A 739 16.24 2.98 -15.30
N ASN A 740 16.89 2.31 -14.34
CA ASN A 740 16.37 2.10 -13.00
C ASN A 740 15.03 1.32 -13.10
N SER A 741 14.08 1.54 -12.19
CA SER A 741 12.79 0.85 -12.15
C SER A 741 11.63 1.79 -12.52
N TYR A 742 10.50 1.25 -12.96
CA TYR A 742 9.29 2.07 -13.14
C TYR A 742 8.89 2.79 -11.84
N GLY A 743 9.05 2.15 -10.68
CA GLY A 743 8.78 2.77 -9.38
C GLY A 743 9.60 4.03 -9.12
N SER A 744 10.89 4.01 -9.48
CA SER A 744 11.76 5.19 -9.40
C SER A 744 11.35 6.32 -10.37
N ARG A 745 10.68 5.99 -11.48
CA ARG A 745 10.30 6.93 -12.54
C ARG A 745 8.94 7.58 -12.33
N ARG A 746 8.31 7.37 -11.17
CA ARG A 746 6.95 7.86 -10.89
C ARG A 746 6.78 9.37 -10.82
N GLY A 747 7.88 10.14 -10.71
CA GLY A 747 7.83 11.60 -10.88
C GLY A 747 7.76 12.04 -12.35
N ASN A 748 7.85 11.12 -13.32
CA ASN A 748 7.86 11.40 -14.74
C ASN A 748 6.68 10.72 -15.44
N HIS A 749 5.66 11.53 -15.80
CA HIS A 749 4.45 11.02 -16.42
C HIS A 749 4.66 10.42 -17.82
N GLU A 750 5.66 10.87 -18.57
CA GLU A 750 6.00 10.31 -19.90
C GLU A 750 6.45 8.84 -19.78
N VAL A 751 7.27 8.52 -18.78
CA VAL A 751 7.73 7.14 -18.55
C VAL A 751 6.59 6.27 -18.03
N MET A 752 5.81 6.78 -17.08
CA MET A 752 4.76 6.01 -16.44
C MET A 752 3.56 5.73 -17.35
N MET A 753 3.16 6.69 -18.18
CA MET A 753 2.15 6.48 -19.23
C MET A 753 2.57 5.34 -20.17
N ARG A 754 3.83 5.32 -20.61
CA ARG A 754 4.41 4.24 -21.43
C ARG A 754 4.55 2.91 -20.70
N GLY A 755 4.64 2.95 -19.38
CA GLY A 755 4.65 1.76 -18.52
C GLY A 755 3.26 1.21 -18.22
N THR A 756 2.19 1.94 -18.51
CA THR A 756 0.83 1.53 -18.16
C THR A 756 0.41 0.33 -19.01
N PHE A 757 -0.05 -0.73 -18.34
CA PHE A 757 -0.30 -2.06 -18.87
C PHE A 757 0.92 -2.73 -19.53
N ALA A 758 2.16 -2.29 -19.25
CA ALA A 758 3.37 -2.83 -19.86
C ALA A 758 3.96 -4.06 -19.12
N ASN A 759 3.26 -4.58 -18.11
CA ASN A 759 3.73 -5.75 -17.37
C ASN A 759 3.87 -6.97 -18.30
N ILE A 760 4.99 -7.68 -18.18
CA ILE A 760 5.39 -8.78 -19.04
C ILE A 760 4.47 -10.03 -18.94
N ARG A 761 3.59 -10.08 -17.94
CA ARG A 761 2.65 -11.19 -17.67
C ARG A 761 1.20 -10.85 -17.98
N ILE A 762 0.90 -9.67 -18.51
CA ILE A 762 -0.47 -9.37 -18.97
C ILE A 762 -0.83 -10.33 -20.09
N ARG A 763 -2.06 -10.86 -20.02
CA ARG A 763 -2.67 -11.69 -21.07
C ARG A 763 -3.95 -11.00 -21.54
N ASN A 764 -3.85 -10.28 -22.65
CA ASN A 764 -4.96 -9.54 -23.24
C ASN A 764 -5.68 -10.40 -24.30
N GLN A 765 -6.98 -10.58 -24.14
CA GLN A 765 -7.78 -11.45 -25.01
C GLN A 765 -7.96 -10.88 -26.42
N MET A 766 -7.67 -9.59 -26.64
CA MET A 766 -7.62 -8.98 -27.97
C MET A 766 -6.36 -9.36 -28.78
N ALA A 767 -5.34 -9.91 -28.11
CA ALA A 767 -4.07 -10.35 -28.71
C ALA A 767 -3.71 -11.78 -28.25
N PRO A 768 -4.52 -12.79 -28.64
CA PRO A 768 -4.32 -14.17 -28.19
C PRO A 768 -2.95 -14.71 -28.60
N GLY A 769 -2.36 -15.53 -27.73
CA GLY A 769 -1.02 -16.12 -27.91
C GLY A 769 0.13 -15.20 -27.53
N THR A 770 -0.13 -13.98 -27.05
CA THR A 770 0.90 -13.05 -26.57
C THR A 770 0.88 -12.92 -25.05
N GLU A 771 2.05 -12.73 -24.44
CA GLU A 771 2.21 -12.26 -23.06
C GLU A 771 2.89 -10.89 -23.07
N GLY A 772 2.45 -10.00 -22.19
CA GLY A 772 2.93 -8.63 -22.09
C GLY A 772 1.88 -7.59 -22.41
N GLY A 773 2.27 -6.32 -22.38
CA GLY A 773 1.41 -5.17 -22.66
C GLY A 773 1.06 -4.98 -24.13
N VAL A 774 0.50 -6.02 -24.77
CA VAL A 774 0.16 -6.06 -26.19
C VAL A 774 -1.36 -5.97 -26.37
N THR A 775 -1.79 -5.25 -27.41
CA THR A 775 -3.20 -5.19 -27.84
C THR A 775 -3.29 -5.17 -29.37
N ARG A 776 -4.52 -5.12 -29.89
CA ARG A 776 -4.81 -4.96 -31.31
C ARG A 776 -5.52 -3.64 -31.54
N HIS A 777 -4.91 -2.74 -32.30
CA HIS A 777 -5.57 -1.51 -32.74
C HIS A 777 -6.63 -1.86 -33.80
N GLN A 778 -7.90 -1.75 -33.43
CA GLN A 778 -9.01 -2.29 -34.22
C GLN A 778 -9.12 -1.71 -35.65
N PRO A 779 -8.98 -0.39 -35.87
CA PRO A 779 -9.03 0.17 -37.22
C PRO A 779 -7.96 -0.39 -38.17
N SER A 780 -6.71 -0.54 -37.71
CA SER A 780 -5.61 -1.03 -38.55
C SER A 780 -5.38 -2.54 -38.46
N LYS A 781 -6.03 -3.20 -37.51
CA LYS A 781 -5.88 -4.63 -37.15
C LYS A 781 -4.46 -5.04 -36.73
N LYS A 782 -3.54 -4.10 -36.56
CA LYS A 782 -2.15 -4.37 -36.18
C LYS A 782 -2.04 -4.66 -34.68
N GLN A 783 -1.23 -5.66 -34.33
CA GLN A 783 -0.79 -5.85 -32.94
C GLN A 783 0.31 -4.85 -32.63
N MET A 784 0.24 -4.25 -31.45
CA MET A 784 1.21 -3.26 -30.96
C MET A 784 1.13 -3.17 -29.43
N SER A 785 1.98 -2.35 -28.82
CA SER A 785 1.87 -2.10 -27.38
C SER A 785 0.56 -1.38 -27.04
N ILE A 786 0.04 -1.58 -25.84
CA ILE A 786 -1.16 -0.87 -25.36
C ILE A 786 -0.96 0.66 -25.41
N TYR A 787 0.25 1.13 -25.08
CA TYR A 787 0.61 2.55 -25.20
C TYR A 787 0.50 3.04 -26.65
N ASP A 788 1.12 2.35 -27.61
CA ASP A 788 1.10 2.80 -29.01
C ASP A 788 -0.32 2.80 -29.58
N ALA A 789 -1.14 1.81 -29.23
CA ALA A 789 -2.55 1.77 -29.63
C ALA A 789 -3.34 2.96 -29.05
N ALA A 790 -3.11 3.32 -27.79
CA ALA A 790 -3.73 4.48 -27.17
C ALA A 790 -3.32 5.79 -27.88
N ILE A 791 -2.05 5.93 -28.28
CA ILE A 791 -1.57 7.07 -29.07
C ILE A 791 -2.23 7.13 -30.45
N GLU A 792 -2.40 6.00 -31.15
CA GLU A 792 -3.13 5.98 -32.43
C GLU A 792 -4.59 6.41 -32.26
N TYR A 793 -5.28 5.95 -31.21
CA TYR A 793 -6.65 6.38 -30.93
C TYR A 793 -6.75 7.86 -30.57
N ALA A 794 -5.77 8.39 -29.84
CA ALA A 794 -5.71 9.82 -29.48
C ALA A 794 -5.66 10.73 -30.71
N LYS A 795 -4.97 10.34 -31.80
CA LYS A 795 -4.95 11.11 -33.07
C LYS A 795 -6.33 11.28 -33.71
N SER A 796 -7.26 10.38 -33.40
CA SER A 796 -8.63 10.38 -33.90
C SER A 796 -9.66 10.78 -32.85
N GLU A 797 -9.20 11.29 -31.70
CA GLU A 797 -10.04 11.70 -30.56
C GLU A 797 -11.04 10.62 -30.10
N THR A 798 -10.69 9.35 -30.29
CA THR A 798 -11.58 8.23 -29.97
C THR A 798 -11.52 7.92 -28.47
N PRO A 799 -12.65 7.95 -27.73
CA PRO A 799 -12.65 7.60 -26.32
C PRO A 799 -12.37 6.10 -26.13
N LEU A 800 -11.70 5.75 -25.02
CA LEU A 800 -11.31 4.37 -24.73
C LEU A 800 -11.96 3.82 -23.47
N VAL A 801 -12.19 2.50 -23.46
CA VAL A 801 -12.64 1.72 -22.31
C VAL A 801 -11.79 0.47 -22.12
N VAL A 802 -11.72 -0.02 -20.89
CA VAL A 802 -11.07 -1.30 -20.53
C VAL A 802 -12.11 -2.23 -19.92
N PHE A 803 -12.06 -3.51 -20.28
CA PHE A 803 -12.84 -4.56 -19.61
C PHE A 803 -11.94 -5.49 -18.80
N ALA A 804 -12.45 -5.94 -17.66
CA ALA A 804 -11.77 -6.90 -16.80
C ALA A 804 -12.75 -7.91 -16.16
N GLY A 805 -12.20 -9.00 -15.62
CA GLY A 805 -12.94 -9.95 -14.80
C GLY A 805 -13.09 -9.48 -13.34
N LYS A 806 -12.99 -10.40 -12.40
CA LYS A 806 -13.10 -10.17 -10.95
C LYS A 806 -11.81 -9.62 -10.36
N GLU A 807 -11.93 -8.94 -9.22
CA GLU A 807 -10.81 -8.44 -8.41
C GLU A 807 -9.86 -7.50 -9.17
N TYR A 808 -10.41 -6.69 -10.08
CA TYR A 808 -9.61 -5.77 -10.87
C TYR A 808 -8.94 -4.72 -9.96
N GLY A 809 -7.63 -4.59 -10.09
CA GLY A 809 -6.81 -3.68 -9.31
C GLY A 809 -6.37 -4.21 -7.94
N THR A 810 -6.28 -5.52 -7.75
CA THR A 810 -5.78 -6.09 -6.48
C THR A 810 -4.31 -5.75 -6.21
N GLY A 811 -3.93 -5.64 -4.93
CA GLY A 811 -2.54 -5.43 -4.51
C GLY A 811 -2.19 -4.00 -4.05
N SER A 812 -1.15 -3.41 -4.65
CA SER A 812 -0.51 -2.16 -4.19
C SER A 812 -1.41 -0.94 -4.34
N SER A 813 -1.26 0.05 -3.46
CA SER A 813 -2.05 1.28 -3.42
C SER A 813 -1.72 2.32 -4.51
N ARG A 814 -0.76 2.03 -5.40
CA ARG A 814 -0.23 2.98 -6.39
C ARG A 814 -1.34 3.63 -7.25
N ASP A 815 -1.42 4.95 -7.19
CA ASP A 815 -2.36 5.75 -7.97
C ASP A 815 -1.98 5.85 -9.46
N TRP A 816 -0.72 5.57 -9.81
CA TRP A 816 -0.28 5.44 -11.20
C TRP A 816 -1.06 4.41 -12.01
N ALA A 817 -1.66 3.41 -11.38
CA ALA A 817 -2.59 2.50 -12.05
C ALA A 817 -3.86 3.23 -12.56
N ALA A 818 -4.26 4.34 -11.94
CA ALA A 818 -5.36 5.19 -12.40
C ALA A 818 -4.87 6.38 -13.23
N LYS A 819 -3.79 7.07 -12.81
CA LYS A 819 -3.19 8.19 -13.57
C LYS A 819 -2.78 7.74 -14.98
N GLY A 820 -2.08 6.61 -15.07
CA GLY A 820 -1.70 6.00 -16.34
C GLY A 820 -2.92 5.66 -17.21
N THR A 821 -3.92 5.00 -16.62
CA THR A 821 -5.19 4.67 -17.29
C THR A 821 -5.86 5.91 -17.89
N ARG A 822 -5.96 7.00 -17.10
CA ARG A 822 -6.53 8.28 -17.55
C ARG A 822 -5.70 8.92 -18.67
N LEU A 823 -4.36 8.92 -18.54
CA LEU A 823 -3.43 9.51 -19.52
C LEU A 823 -3.39 8.75 -20.84
N LEU A 824 -3.67 7.45 -20.83
CA LEU A 824 -3.90 6.68 -22.07
C LEU A 824 -5.24 7.00 -22.75
N GLY A 825 -6.06 7.90 -22.22
CA GLY A 825 -7.35 8.28 -22.80
C GLY A 825 -8.53 7.39 -22.39
N VAL A 826 -8.34 6.49 -21.42
CA VAL A 826 -9.43 5.64 -20.91
C VAL A 826 -10.40 6.47 -20.08
N ARG A 827 -11.69 6.38 -20.40
CA ARG A 827 -12.78 7.12 -19.76
C ARG A 827 -13.59 6.27 -18.78
N ALA A 828 -13.65 4.95 -18.99
CA ALA A 828 -14.29 4.02 -18.08
C ALA A 828 -13.57 2.67 -18.04
N VAL A 829 -13.66 2.01 -16.89
CA VAL A 829 -13.27 0.61 -16.71
C VAL A 829 -14.52 -0.18 -16.34
N ILE A 830 -14.80 -1.27 -17.06
CA ILE A 830 -15.94 -2.16 -16.84
C ILE A 830 -15.43 -3.51 -16.32
N ALA A 831 -15.75 -3.88 -15.09
CA ALA A 831 -15.25 -5.11 -14.46
C ALA A 831 -16.36 -5.92 -13.77
N GLU A 832 -16.11 -7.20 -13.47
CA GLU A 832 -17.04 -7.99 -12.65
C GLU A 832 -16.96 -7.56 -11.17
N SER A 833 -15.77 -7.18 -10.69
CA SER A 833 -15.57 -6.55 -9.38
C SER A 833 -14.26 -5.78 -9.32
N PHE A 834 -14.18 -4.82 -8.37
CA PHE A 834 -12.99 -4.01 -8.13
C PHE A 834 -12.48 -4.21 -6.71
N GLU A 835 -11.16 -4.10 -6.54
CA GLU A 835 -10.54 -3.92 -5.23
C GLU A 835 -10.61 -2.47 -4.75
N ARG A 836 -10.73 -2.27 -3.44
CA ARG A 836 -11.19 -1.00 -2.83
C ARG A 836 -10.36 0.21 -3.24
N ILE A 837 -9.04 0.13 -3.07
CA ILE A 837 -8.12 1.27 -3.30
C ILE A 837 -8.11 1.65 -4.78
N HIS A 838 -8.04 0.65 -5.68
CA HIS A 838 -7.96 0.92 -7.10
C HIS A 838 -9.24 1.59 -7.63
N ARG A 839 -10.41 1.15 -7.17
CA ARG A 839 -11.70 1.80 -7.46
C ARG A 839 -11.68 3.28 -7.04
N SER A 840 -11.26 3.59 -5.81
CA SER A 840 -11.12 4.99 -5.34
C SER A 840 -10.16 5.79 -6.23
N ASN A 841 -9.02 5.21 -6.61
CA ASN A 841 -8.04 5.87 -7.46
C ASN A 841 -8.60 6.21 -8.86
N LEU A 842 -9.41 5.31 -9.45
CA LEU A 842 -10.07 5.57 -10.74
C LEU A 842 -11.02 6.78 -10.63
N VAL A 843 -11.87 6.81 -9.60
CA VAL A 843 -12.75 7.96 -9.35
C VAL A 843 -11.95 9.24 -9.16
N GLY A 844 -10.90 9.20 -8.35
CA GLY A 844 -10.04 10.35 -8.08
C GLY A 844 -9.31 10.90 -9.31
N MET A 845 -9.20 10.12 -10.38
CA MET A 845 -8.65 10.55 -11.68
C MET A 845 -9.71 10.82 -12.75
N GLY A 846 -11.00 10.81 -12.40
CA GLY A 846 -12.09 11.05 -13.35
C GLY A 846 -12.33 9.89 -14.33
N VAL A 847 -11.94 8.66 -13.99
CA VAL A 847 -12.23 7.44 -14.76
C VAL A 847 -13.39 6.72 -14.11
N ALA A 848 -14.47 6.44 -14.85
CA ALA A 848 -15.66 5.80 -14.28
C ALA A 848 -15.42 4.30 -13.99
N PRO A 849 -15.48 3.85 -12.72
CA PRO A 849 -15.45 2.42 -12.40
C PRO A 849 -16.87 1.85 -12.48
N LEU A 850 -17.10 0.95 -13.43
CA LEU A 850 -18.42 0.39 -13.72
C LEU A 850 -18.39 -1.11 -13.51
N GLN A 851 -19.36 -1.63 -12.77
CA GLN A 851 -19.44 -3.05 -12.47
C GLN A 851 -20.56 -3.70 -13.27
N PHE A 852 -20.34 -4.89 -13.85
CA PHE A 852 -21.43 -5.66 -14.45
C PHE A 852 -22.55 -5.93 -13.44
N ALA A 853 -23.80 -5.71 -13.84
CA ALA A 853 -24.95 -6.14 -13.07
C ALA A 853 -25.25 -7.64 -13.33
N GLU A 854 -26.03 -8.26 -12.44
CA GLU A 854 -26.72 -9.55 -12.72
C GLU A 854 -25.81 -10.75 -13.08
N GLY A 855 -24.53 -10.69 -12.73
CA GLY A 855 -23.57 -11.76 -13.00
C GLY A 855 -23.12 -11.84 -14.46
N ASP A 856 -23.35 -10.78 -15.25
CA ASP A 856 -22.78 -10.62 -16.59
C ASP A 856 -21.25 -10.49 -16.54
N SER A 857 -20.63 -10.74 -17.68
CA SER A 857 -19.20 -10.49 -17.90
C SER A 857 -18.92 -10.24 -19.37
N TRP A 858 -17.76 -9.64 -19.68
CA TRP A 858 -17.35 -9.43 -21.06
C TRP A 858 -17.24 -10.77 -21.82
N ALA A 859 -16.86 -11.85 -21.12
CA ALA A 859 -16.75 -13.19 -21.69
C ALA A 859 -18.12 -13.78 -22.04
N LYS A 860 -19.13 -13.64 -21.16
CA LYS A 860 -20.51 -14.07 -21.42
C LYS A 860 -21.15 -13.30 -22.58
N LEU A 861 -20.83 -12.01 -22.68
CA LEU A 861 -21.26 -11.13 -23.78
C LEU A 861 -20.49 -11.37 -25.09
N LYS A 862 -19.50 -12.28 -25.06
CA LYS A 862 -18.64 -12.68 -26.19
C LYS A 862 -17.97 -11.49 -26.87
N LEU A 863 -17.45 -10.56 -26.06
CA LEU A 863 -16.71 -9.42 -26.59
C LEU A 863 -15.37 -9.89 -27.17
N ASP A 864 -15.03 -9.40 -28.35
CA ASP A 864 -13.74 -9.68 -29.01
C ASP A 864 -12.86 -8.43 -29.21
N GLY A 865 -13.38 -7.27 -28.83
CA GLY A 865 -12.71 -5.98 -28.93
C GLY A 865 -13.08 -5.18 -30.17
N SER A 866 -13.76 -5.78 -31.16
CA SER A 866 -14.17 -5.10 -32.41
C SER A 866 -15.34 -4.15 -32.22
N GLU A 867 -16.05 -4.27 -31.11
CA GLU A 867 -17.24 -3.50 -30.78
C GLU A 867 -16.94 -2.01 -30.55
N LYS A 868 -18.01 -1.21 -30.57
CA LYS A 868 -18.00 0.14 -30.02
C LYS A 868 -18.91 0.20 -28.81
N ILE A 869 -18.51 0.99 -27.81
CA ILE A 869 -19.17 1.05 -26.52
C ILE A 869 -19.68 2.46 -26.27
N THR A 870 -20.97 2.57 -25.98
CA THR A 870 -21.59 3.81 -25.49
C THR A 870 -22.06 3.60 -24.05
N ILE A 871 -21.78 4.55 -23.17
CA ILE A 871 -22.22 4.53 -21.76
C ILE A 871 -23.08 5.77 -21.52
N GLU A 872 -24.34 5.52 -21.18
CA GLU A 872 -25.37 6.53 -20.96
C GLU A 872 -25.55 6.83 -19.46
N GLY A 873 -26.00 8.03 -19.11
CA GLY A 873 -26.39 8.42 -17.74
C GLY A 873 -25.23 8.78 -16.80
N LEU A 874 -24.10 9.25 -17.34
CA LEU A 874 -22.97 9.76 -16.54
C LEU A 874 -23.08 11.24 -16.18
N ASP A 875 -23.92 11.98 -16.89
CA ASP A 875 -24.22 13.42 -16.74
C ASP A 875 -24.97 13.75 -15.44
N GLU A 876 -25.98 12.97 -15.07
CA GLU A 876 -26.78 13.15 -13.84
C GLU A 876 -26.44 12.13 -12.74
N LEU A 877 -25.16 11.79 -12.61
CA LEU A 877 -24.76 10.66 -11.77
C LEU A 877 -25.10 10.86 -10.28
N LYS A 878 -25.76 9.84 -9.70
CA LYS A 878 -25.96 9.67 -8.26
C LYS A 878 -25.09 8.52 -7.73
N PRO A 879 -24.76 8.49 -6.43
CA PRO A 879 -24.01 7.39 -5.83
C PRO A 879 -24.66 6.04 -6.13
N ARG A 880 -23.86 5.07 -6.61
CA ARG A 880 -24.26 3.69 -6.92
C ARG A 880 -25.42 3.57 -7.93
N GLN A 881 -25.56 4.55 -8.81
CA GLN A 881 -26.59 4.54 -9.84
C GLN A 881 -26.42 3.36 -10.81
N LYS A 882 -27.55 2.76 -11.21
CA LYS A 882 -27.59 1.85 -12.36
C LYS A 882 -27.49 2.67 -13.64
N ILE A 883 -26.58 2.28 -14.52
CA ILE A 883 -26.34 2.94 -15.81
C ILE A 883 -26.46 1.93 -16.94
N GLN A 884 -26.64 2.41 -18.17
CA GLN A 884 -26.81 1.56 -19.33
C GLN A 884 -25.58 1.64 -20.24
N MET A 885 -25.09 0.47 -20.65
CA MET A 885 -24.07 0.32 -21.68
C MET A 885 -24.71 -0.22 -22.96
N VAL A 886 -24.39 0.40 -24.09
CA VAL A 886 -24.78 -0.06 -25.42
C VAL A 886 -23.54 -0.60 -26.13
N ILE A 887 -23.61 -1.86 -26.55
CA ILE A 887 -22.57 -2.54 -27.33
C ILE A 887 -23.03 -2.55 -28.79
N GLU A 888 -22.36 -1.78 -29.64
CA GLU A 888 -22.56 -1.77 -31.10
C GLU A 888 -21.62 -2.79 -31.74
N ARG A 889 -22.20 -3.79 -32.41
CA ARG A 889 -21.48 -4.80 -33.21
C ARG A 889 -21.60 -4.51 -34.70
N ALA A 890 -20.82 -5.25 -35.50
CA ALA A 890 -20.93 -5.21 -36.95
C ALA A 890 -22.38 -5.37 -37.44
N LYS A 891 -22.71 -4.69 -38.55
CA LYS A 891 -24.06 -4.65 -39.15
C LYS A 891 -25.13 -3.98 -38.26
N GLY A 892 -24.74 -3.10 -37.34
CA GLY A 892 -25.67 -2.28 -36.55
C GLY A 892 -26.42 -3.02 -35.44
N ARG A 893 -25.96 -4.21 -35.04
CA ARG A 893 -26.58 -4.97 -33.96
C ARG A 893 -26.18 -4.37 -32.61
N ASN A 894 -27.17 -3.82 -31.90
CA ASN A 894 -26.97 -3.22 -30.58
C ASN A 894 -27.44 -4.17 -29.47
N THR A 895 -26.67 -4.25 -28.38
CA THR A 895 -27.07 -4.94 -27.14
C THR A 895 -26.96 -3.97 -25.99
N LYS A 896 -28.01 -3.89 -25.17
CA LYS A 896 -28.04 -3.09 -23.94
C LYS A 896 -27.71 -3.97 -22.74
N VAL A 897 -26.82 -3.49 -21.89
CA VAL A 897 -26.38 -4.18 -20.67
C VAL A 897 -26.45 -3.20 -19.51
N ASN A 898 -26.99 -3.66 -18.38
CA ASN A 898 -27.04 -2.85 -17.17
C ASN A 898 -25.71 -2.93 -16.43
N LEU A 899 -25.19 -1.79 -15.99
CA LEU A 899 -24.02 -1.69 -15.14
C LEU A 899 -24.39 -0.99 -13.84
N LEU A 900 -23.61 -1.23 -12.79
CA LEU A 900 -23.64 -0.51 -11.54
C LEU A 900 -22.45 0.48 -11.52
N SER A 901 -22.73 1.76 -11.37
CA SER A 901 -21.68 2.74 -11.06
C SER A 901 -21.07 2.43 -9.70
N ARG A 902 -19.74 2.38 -9.63
CA ARG A 902 -18.97 2.21 -8.38
C ARG A 902 -18.38 3.51 -7.88
N ILE A 903 -19.02 4.62 -8.23
CA ILE A 903 -18.93 5.90 -7.51
C ILE A 903 -19.88 5.75 -6.32
N ASP A 904 -19.31 5.49 -5.16
CA ASP A 904 -20.03 4.91 -4.02
C ASP A 904 -20.61 5.99 -3.09
N THR A 905 -20.15 7.25 -3.19
CA THR A 905 -20.49 8.35 -2.27
C THR A 905 -20.79 9.67 -2.98
N GLN A 906 -21.41 10.62 -2.27
CA GLN A 906 -21.72 11.93 -2.88
C GLN A 906 -20.44 12.73 -3.16
N ASN A 907 -19.47 12.73 -2.24
CA ASN A 907 -18.19 13.41 -2.47
C ASN A 907 -17.44 12.84 -3.69
N GLU A 908 -17.46 11.52 -3.88
CA GLU A 908 -16.89 10.89 -5.07
C GLU A 908 -17.56 11.35 -6.36
N THR A 909 -18.86 11.64 -6.33
CA THR A 909 -19.60 12.21 -7.47
C THR A 909 -19.07 13.61 -7.78
N GLU A 910 -18.83 14.45 -6.78
CA GLU A 910 -18.26 15.80 -6.96
C GLU A 910 -16.81 15.76 -7.46
N TYR A 911 -16.01 14.79 -6.99
CA TYR A 911 -14.65 14.58 -7.51
C TYR A 911 -14.69 14.22 -8.99
N PHE A 912 -15.57 13.28 -9.37
CA PHE A 912 -15.73 12.84 -10.75
C PHE A 912 -16.20 13.99 -11.66
N ARG A 913 -17.18 14.80 -11.22
CA ARG A 913 -17.63 16.03 -11.93
C ARG A 913 -16.52 17.04 -12.10
N SER A 914 -15.64 17.17 -11.11
CA SER A 914 -14.51 18.09 -11.14
C SER A 914 -13.36 17.63 -12.07
N GLY A 915 -13.48 16.45 -12.70
CA GLY A 915 -12.43 15.83 -13.50
C GLY A 915 -11.37 15.09 -12.67
N GLY A 916 -11.53 15.04 -11.35
CA GLY A 916 -10.62 14.41 -10.41
C GLY A 916 -10.62 15.10 -9.04
N ILE A 917 -10.08 14.40 -8.04
CA ILE A 917 -10.06 14.86 -6.64
C ILE A 917 -9.13 16.06 -6.44
N LEU A 918 -7.97 16.09 -7.11
CA LEU A 918 -7.02 17.21 -6.98
C LEU A 918 -7.55 18.49 -7.62
N GLN A 919 -8.26 18.37 -8.75
CA GLN A 919 -8.93 19.49 -9.40
C GLN A 919 -10.04 20.06 -8.50
N TYR A 920 -10.82 19.19 -7.84
CA TYR A 920 -11.81 19.62 -6.85
C TYR A 920 -11.17 20.40 -5.70
N VAL A 921 -10.14 19.84 -5.07
CA VAL A 921 -9.42 20.47 -3.94
C VAL A 921 -8.83 21.81 -4.35
N LEU A 922 -8.19 21.88 -5.52
CA LEU A 922 -7.56 23.09 -6.02
C LEU A 922 -8.59 24.22 -6.21
N ARG A 923 -9.75 23.92 -6.82
CA ARG A 923 -10.85 24.90 -6.96
C ARG A 923 -11.36 25.39 -5.61
N GLN A 924 -11.52 24.49 -4.63
CA GLN A 924 -11.95 24.88 -3.28
C GLN A 924 -10.95 25.80 -2.57
N LEU A 925 -9.65 25.55 -2.73
CA LEU A 925 -8.61 26.39 -2.12
C LEU A 925 -8.42 27.71 -2.88
N ALA A 926 -8.76 27.76 -4.17
CA ALA A 926 -8.70 28.96 -4.98
C ALA A 926 -9.85 29.94 -4.70
N ALA A 927 -11.03 29.41 -4.33
CA ALA A 927 -12.13 30.19 -3.77
C ALA A 927 -11.73 30.85 -2.43
#